data_AF-E6QIV0-F1
#
_entry.id   AF-E6QIV0-F1
#
_cell.length_a   1.000
_cell.length_b   1.000
_cell.length_c   1.000
_cell.angle_alpha   90.00
_cell.angle_beta   90.00
_cell.angle_gamma   90.00
#
_symmetry.space_group_name_H-M   'P 1'
#
loop_
_entity.id
_entity.type
_entity.pdbx_description
1 polymer ?
#
loop_
_entity_poly.entity_id
_entity_poly.type
_entity_poly.pdbx_seq_one_letter_code
_entity_poly.pdbx_strand_id
1 'polypeptide(L)'
;MEFLPQSAGNSINEAITYSVSSGSGSRKTYSIPVSGVSENKISQNITFRVVSQVSYGQNSSTGPNSIQLVATSTSELAVQFSVLSGPGSIVPGSSILQVLGAGAIIIKASQAGNGEYGPAPDVVQTVNVMPALLTVTASSKQVTYGESIGSCEYTITGFVQGDSAATSVSGNPVISCGSGTLPSIGLYSIQISQGTLSSGNYQFIFVPGMLTVSPALLRVIPQNASNLYGDSIPSLSYSIAGFIGSDNVAVVSGSPVLTTSATRQSNVGSYPIQCSMGTLRAVNYSFICQSGTLLITPATLRIAPGAQSFVYGASVPALSYTISGLVNGDTASVIQGSPVLSTPATEHSSVGNYPILCNARTMHSLNYIVSCSSSAITVTKRVLSVNAVSPNVIYGSLMPEMKYSFSGFVNGDQSSNAIGGAPSAASSYLSESTVGTYPIIISSGTLSSVNYAFAFGRATLTVFPATLYLAPNDLTLLSGSSIPPLTYTAYGLINGETLATATTGSPSLTTTATSSSMPGKYPIIMLQGTLRSPNYTIICMNRTLTILSSSAQGNGGLNGGSPPPVPVHGKPLLPHTGGAVNEEKGYAVSSTPFAGITVWNGTGLTTDSAVTLTDDATSTSYTATTNSTDAGSLIHQNKFCDQMVSGLMLNIQKSLDVSMHDSDKENCSEVSGKSADKSNKDSTITER
;
A
#
# COMPACT_ATOMS: atom_id res chain seq x y z
N MET A 1 85.33 -7.85 -146.69
CA MET A 1 86.02 -7.82 -145.39
C MET A 1 85.04 -8.37 -144.39
N GLU A 2 85.33 -9.56 -143.89
CA GLU A 2 84.47 -10.35 -143.00
C GLU A 2 84.44 -9.70 -141.62
N PHE A 3 83.26 -9.44 -141.06
CA PHE A 3 83.10 -8.88 -139.71
C PHE A 3 82.32 -9.89 -138.86
N LEU A 4 83.07 -10.66 -138.06
CA LEU A 4 82.55 -11.55 -137.02
C LEU A 4 82.29 -10.73 -135.74
N PRO A 5 81.11 -10.84 -135.11
CA PRO A 5 80.84 -10.19 -133.83
C PRO A 5 81.49 -10.96 -132.67
N GLN A 6 82.21 -10.26 -131.79
CA GLN A 6 82.52 -10.78 -130.45
C GLN A 6 81.39 -10.39 -129.50
N SER A 7 80.63 -11.38 -129.03
CA SER A 7 79.87 -11.36 -127.78
C SER A 7 80.76 -11.91 -126.66
N ALA A 8 80.67 -11.61 -125.36
CA ALA A 8 79.66 -10.96 -124.55
C ALA A 8 80.31 -10.50 -123.23
N GLY A 9 79.80 -9.42 -122.65
CA GLY A 9 80.03 -9.01 -121.28
C GLY A 9 79.01 -7.95 -120.88
N ASN A 10 77.99 -8.33 -120.10
CA ASN A 10 76.90 -7.47 -119.64
C ASN A 10 77.42 -6.29 -118.78
N SER A 11 77.83 -5.22 -119.43
CA SER A 11 77.84 -3.88 -118.84
C SER A 11 77.48 -2.85 -119.91
N ILE A 12 76.40 -2.12 -119.67
CA ILE A 12 75.68 -1.25 -120.61
C ILE A 12 76.42 0.07 -120.93
N ASN A 13 77.76 0.08 -120.91
CA ASN A 13 78.59 1.26 -121.21
C ASN A 13 79.85 0.93 -122.04
N GLU A 14 79.82 -0.08 -122.92
CA GLU A 14 80.93 -0.33 -123.86
C GLU A 14 80.62 0.21 -125.27
N ALA A 15 81.55 1.01 -125.81
CA ALA A 15 81.45 1.61 -127.13
C ALA A 15 81.62 0.57 -128.24
N ILE A 16 80.66 0.48 -129.17
CA ILE A 16 80.79 -0.38 -130.35
C ILE A 16 81.84 0.22 -131.28
N THR A 17 82.93 -0.51 -131.53
CA THR A 17 84.08 -0.02 -132.28
C THR A 17 84.18 -0.74 -133.63
N TYR A 18 84.14 0.02 -134.73
CA TYR A 18 84.34 -0.52 -136.08
C TYR A 18 85.67 -0.02 -136.65
N SER A 19 86.41 -0.91 -137.32
CA SER A 19 87.66 -0.55 -137.98
C SER A 19 87.56 -0.83 -139.47
N VAL A 20 87.80 0.20 -140.28
CA VAL A 20 87.80 0.13 -141.75
C VAL A 20 89.23 0.33 -142.23
N SER A 21 89.73 -0.60 -143.04
CA SER A 21 91.05 -0.51 -143.69
C SER A 21 90.90 -0.26 -145.19
N SER A 22 91.43 0.88 -145.64
CA SER A 22 91.66 1.15 -147.08
C SER A 22 93.06 0.65 -147.46
N GLY A 23 93.22 0.16 -148.70
CA GLY A 23 94.41 -0.54 -149.24
C GLY A 23 95.74 0.23 -149.31
N SER A 24 95.99 1.16 -148.41
CA SER A 24 97.24 1.90 -148.21
C SER A 24 97.53 2.10 -146.71
N GLY A 25 97.64 1.00 -145.96
CA GLY A 25 98.31 0.94 -144.64
C GLY A 25 97.78 1.78 -143.46
N SER A 26 96.70 2.56 -143.61
CA SER A 26 96.13 3.37 -142.52
C SER A 26 94.82 2.80 -142.01
N ARG A 27 94.80 2.36 -140.74
CA ARG A 27 93.60 1.91 -140.02
C ARG A 27 92.95 3.13 -139.34
N LYS A 28 91.72 3.47 -139.71
CA LYS A 28 90.91 4.46 -138.98
C LYS A 28 89.86 3.72 -138.14
N THR A 29 89.89 3.98 -136.85
CA THR A 29 88.94 3.46 -135.87
C THR A 29 87.86 4.52 -135.64
N TYR A 30 86.59 4.15 -135.79
CA TYR A 30 85.46 4.99 -135.45
C TYR A 30 84.77 4.39 -134.22
N SER A 31 84.65 5.19 -133.16
CA SER A 31 83.94 4.83 -131.93
C SER A 31 82.71 5.73 -131.82
N ILE A 32 81.52 5.12 -131.76
CA ILE A 32 80.26 5.81 -131.49
C ILE A 32 79.97 5.63 -129.99
N PRO A 33 79.98 6.69 -129.17
CA PRO A 33 79.57 6.57 -127.78
C PRO A 33 78.04 6.35 -127.71
N VAL A 34 77.62 5.27 -127.06
CA VAL A 34 76.22 5.07 -126.68
C VAL A 34 76.03 5.74 -125.31
N SER A 35 75.62 6.99 -125.29
CA SER A 35 75.24 7.71 -124.06
C SER A 35 73.72 7.87 -124.01
N GLY A 36 73.10 7.31 -122.97
CA GLY A 36 71.70 7.58 -122.61
C GLY A 36 70.71 6.50 -123.02
N VAL A 37 70.76 5.34 -122.37
CA VAL A 37 69.55 4.53 -122.17
C VAL A 37 69.05 4.80 -120.76
N SER A 38 68.17 5.78 -120.59
CA SER A 38 67.31 5.78 -119.41
C SER A 38 66.29 4.66 -119.60
N GLU A 39 66.22 3.69 -118.69
CA GLU A 39 65.11 2.75 -118.64
C GLU A 39 63.81 3.56 -118.59
N ASN A 40 63.05 3.56 -119.68
CA ASN A 40 61.80 4.29 -119.77
C ASN A 40 60.72 3.44 -119.09
N LYS A 41 60.71 3.48 -117.75
CA LYS A 41 59.81 2.65 -116.94
C LYS A 41 58.35 3.07 -117.12
N ILE A 42 57.45 2.09 -117.12
CA ILE A 42 56.02 2.33 -117.34
C ILE A 42 55.43 3.05 -116.13
N SER A 43 54.69 4.14 -116.37
CA SER A 43 53.97 4.88 -115.33
C SER A 43 52.78 4.08 -114.80
N GLN A 44 52.47 4.22 -113.52
CA GLN A 44 51.44 3.44 -112.85
C GLN A 44 50.76 4.24 -111.75
N ASN A 45 49.52 3.85 -111.41
CA ASN A 45 48.70 4.52 -110.42
C ASN A 45 48.23 3.54 -109.33
N ILE A 46 47.97 4.08 -108.13
CA ILE A 46 47.31 3.37 -107.03
C ILE A 46 45.83 3.76 -107.02
N THR A 47 44.94 2.77 -106.88
CA THR A 47 43.54 3.00 -106.47
C THR A 47 43.40 2.55 -105.02
N PHE A 48 43.24 3.49 -104.09
CA PHE A 48 43.07 3.22 -102.66
C PHE A 48 41.73 3.74 -102.17
N ARG A 49 40.90 2.83 -101.63
CA ARG A 49 39.59 3.15 -101.04
C ARG A 49 39.57 2.69 -99.59
N VAL A 50 38.95 3.49 -98.73
CA VAL A 50 38.74 3.17 -97.32
C VAL A 50 37.37 3.64 -96.87
N VAL A 51 36.85 3.05 -95.79
CA VAL A 51 35.68 3.57 -95.09
C VAL A 51 36.00 4.95 -94.50
N SER A 52 35.16 5.94 -94.77
CA SER A 52 35.40 7.33 -94.36
C SER A 52 35.12 7.59 -92.88
N GLN A 53 34.26 6.76 -92.25
CA GLN A 53 33.82 6.95 -90.88
C GLN A 53 33.54 5.61 -90.19
N VAL A 54 34.07 5.44 -88.98
CA VAL A 54 33.86 4.27 -88.11
C VAL A 54 33.75 4.73 -86.66
N SER A 55 33.26 3.89 -85.75
CA SER A 55 33.27 4.19 -84.31
C SER A 55 34.44 3.51 -83.62
N TYR A 56 35.00 4.17 -82.60
CA TYR A 56 35.97 3.55 -81.71
C TYR A 56 35.35 2.29 -81.05
N GLY A 57 36.11 1.19 -80.96
CA GLY A 57 35.55 -0.07 -80.44
C GLY A 57 34.84 -0.95 -81.47
N GLN A 58 34.65 -0.48 -82.70
CA GLN A 58 33.88 -1.21 -83.71
C GLN A 58 34.67 -2.43 -84.20
N ASN A 59 34.04 -3.61 -84.11
CA ASN A 59 34.58 -4.84 -84.68
C ASN A 59 34.39 -4.85 -86.20
N SER A 60 35.38 -5.39 -86.91
CA SER A 60 35.28 -5.65 -88.34
C SER A 60 35.46 -7.14 -88.64
N SER A 61 35.32 -7.51 -89.92
CA SER A 61 35.57 -8.88 -90.40
C SER A 61 37.03 -9.34 -90.20
N THR A 62 37.96 -8.43 -89.89
CA THR A 62 39.39 -8.73 -89.65
C THR A 62 39.76 -8.74 -88.17
N GLY A 63 38.77 -8.75 -87.28
CA GLY A 63 38.97 -8.78 -85.83
C GLY A 63 38.57 -7.46 -85.15
N PRO A 64 38.78 -7.38 -83.82
CA PRO A 64 38.39 -6.22 -83.06
C PRO A 64 39.25 -5.00 -83.40
N ASN A 65 38.61 -3.86 -83.62
CA ASN A 65 39.26 -2.55 -83.81
C ASN A 65 40.24 -2.49 -84.96
N SER A 66 40.01 -3.32 -85.98
CA SER A 66 40.85 -3.39 -87.15
C SER A 66 40.05 -3.00 -88.40
N ILE A 67 40.72 -2.44 -89.40
CA ILE A 67 40.11 -2.10 -90.69
C ILE A 67 40.98 -2.69 -91.79
N GLN A 68 40.39 -3.54 -92.62
CA GLN A 68 41.05 -4.03 -93.83
C GLN A 68 41.22 -2.87 -94.83
N LEU A 69 42.46 -2.58 -95.19
CA LEU A 69 42.80 -1.65 -96.26
C LEU A 69 42.88 -2.41 -97.58
N VAL A 70 42.32 -1.82 -98.63
CA VAL A 70 42.32 -2.40 -99.97
C VAL A 70 42.80 -1.35 -100.95
N ALA A 71 43.96 -1.62 -101.57
CA ALA A 71 44.49 -0.81 -102.65
C ALA A 71 45.03 -1.70 -103.76
N THR A 72 44.87 -1.28 -105.00
CA THR A 72 45.44 -1.94 -106.18
C THR A 72 46.39 -0.98 -106.90
N SER A 73 47.45 -1.52 -107.50
CA SER A 73 48.29 -0.77 -108.43
C SER A 73 48.05 -1.26 -109.85
N THR A 74 48.15 -0.39 -110.85
CA THR A 74 47.93 -0.77 -112.27
C THR A 74 48.99 -1.72 -112.82
N SER A 75 50.11 -1.93 -112.09
CA SER A 75 51.15 -2.93 -112.40
C SER A 75 51.00 -4.23 -111.61
N GLU A 76 49.98 -4.33 -110.74
CA GLU A 76 49.77 -5.44 -109.80
C GLU A 76 50.87 -5.62 -108.74
N LEU A 77 51.88 -4.74 -108.68
CA LEU A 77 52.86 -4.74 -107.60
C LEU A 77 52.22 -4.41 -106.25
N ALA A 78 52.75 -5.01 -105.18
CA ALA A 78 52.24 -4.87 -103.83
C ALA A 78 52.26 -3.42 -103.34
N VAL A 79 51.12 -2.95 -102.82
CA VAL A 79 50.96 -1.63 -102.22
C VAL A 79 51.28 -1.71 -100.73
N GLN A 80 52.13 -0.80 -100.26
CA GLN A 80 52.48 -0.68 -98.85
C GLN A 80 51.67 0.45 -98.21
N PHE A 81 51.26 0.26 -96.95
CA PHE A 81 50.51 1.24 -96.18
C PHE A 81 51.35 1.80 -95.04
N SER A 82 51.22 3.10 -94.79
CA SER A 82 51.75 3.74 -93.59
C SER A 82 50.75 4.74 -93.01
N VAL A 83 50.73 4.89 -91.70
CA VAL A 83 49.98 5.96 -91.03
C VAL A 83 50.84 7.22 -91.02
N LEU A 84 50.35 8.29 -91.64
CA LEU A 84 51.00 9.60 -91.64
C LEU A 84 50.72 10.36 -90.35
N SER A 85 49.49 10.28 -89.84
CA SER A 85 49.07 10.92 -88.60
C SER A 85 47.81 10.29 -88.05
N GLY A 86 47.58 10.47 -86.74
CA GLY A 86 46.38 10.03 -86.05
C GLY A 86 46.57 8.74 -85.25
N PRO A 87 45.56 8.35 -84.46
CA PRO A 87 45.68 7.28 -83.47
C PRO A 87 45.42 5.89 -84.07
N GLY A 88 46.30 5.48 -85.00
CA GLY A 88 46.26 4.17 -85.61
C GLY A 88 47.65 3.66 -86.01
N SER A 89 47.77 2.37 -86.26
CA SER A 89 49.01 1.75 -86.73
C SER A 89 48.70 0.67 -87.76
N ILE A 90 49.57 0.47 -88.75
CA ILE A 90 49.46 -0.65 -89.67
C ILE A 90 50.09 -1.87 -89.00
N VAL A 91 49.35 -2.97 -88.93
CA VAL A 91 49.88 -4.24 -88.41
C VAL A 91 51.02 -4.71 -89.34
N PRO A 92 52.25 -4.92 -88.84
CA PRO A 92 53.41 -5.20 -89.67
C PRO A 92 53.20 -6.37 -90.64
N GLY A 93 53.58 -6.17 -91.91
CA GLY A 93 53.46 -7.20 -92.95
C GLY A 93 52.03 -7.49 -93.41
N SER A 94 51.06 -6.64 -93.05
CA SER A 94 49.65 -6.81 -93.41
C SER A 94 49.06 -5.55 -94.05
N SER A 95 47.82 -5.66 -94.54
CA SER A 95 47.00 -4.53 -94.99
C SER A 95 45.93 -4.15 -93.95
N ILE A 96 46.20 -4.39 -92.66
CA ILE A 96 45.25 -4.13 -91.58
C ILE A 96 45.66 -2.87 -90.82
N LEU A 97 44.77 -1.89 -90.76
CA LEU A 97 44.88 -0.76 -89.84
C LEU A 97 44.32 -1.16 -88.47
N GLN A 98 45.14 -1.08 -87.43
CA GLN A 98 44.71 -1.15 -86.05
C GLN A 98 44.31 0.25 -85.56
N VAL A 99 43.07 0.39 -85.08
CA VAL A 99 42.53 1.63 -84.51
C VAL A 99 42.83 1.69 -83.01
N LEU A 100 43.66 2.65 -82.62
CA LEU A 100 44.13 2.81 -81.23
C LEU A 100 43.36 3.89 -80.47
N GLY A 101 42.70 4.82 -81.16
CA GLY A 101 41.92 5.90 -80.57
C GLY A 101 40.90 6.52 -81.52
N ALA A 102 40.05 7.40 -81.00
CA ALA A 102 39.16 8.23 -81.79
C ALA A 102 39.91 9.43 -82.38
N GLY A 103 39.49 9.88 -83.57
CA GLY A 103 40.13 10.96 -84.32
C GLY A 103 40.36 10.59 -85.79
N ALA A 104 40.89 11.55 -86.55
CA ALA A 104 41.21 11.36 -87.96
C ALA A 104 42.55 10.60 -88.09
N ILE A 105 42.52 9.45 -88.77
CA ILE A 105 43.71 8.67 -89.14
C ILE A 105 43.98 8.90 -90.62
N ILE A 106 45.15 9.47 -90.93
CA ILE A 106 45.59 9.74 -92.30
C ILE A 106 46.54 8.63 -92.73
N ILE A 107 46.18 7.93 -93.80
CA ILE A 107 46.87 6.72 -94.28
C ILE A 107 47.39 6.98 -95.68
N LYS A 108 48.64 6.63 -95.92
CA LYS A 108 49.31 6.70 -97.21
C LYS A 108 49.46 5.30 -97.79
N ALA A 109 49.00 5.12 -99.03
CA ALA A 109 49.29 3.97 -99.85
C ALA A 109 50.43 4.32 -100.81
N SER A 110 51.52 3.54 -100.79
CA SER A 110 52.73 3.78 -101.57
C SER A 110 53.19 2.53 -102.29
N GLN A 111 53.78 2.69 -103.47
CA GLN A 111 54.34 1.59 -104.23
C GLN A 111 55.59 2.05 -105.00
N ALA A 112 56.72 1.42 -104.73
CA ALA A 112 58.06 1.90 -105.07
C ALA A 112 58.51 1.64 -106.52
N GLY A 113 57.72 0.93 -107.32
CA GLY A 113 58.07 0.42 -108.64
C GLY A 113 58.98 -0.81 -108.57
N ASN A 114 59.52 -1.20 -109.73
CA ASN A 114 60.52 -2.27 -109.87
C ASN A 114 61.45 -1.96 -111.07
N GLY A 115 62.10 -2.96 -111.66
CA GLY A 115 62.89 -2.79 -112.89
C GLY A 115 62.09 -2.29 -114.11
N GLU A 116 60.79 -2.56 -114.17
CA GLU A 116 59.92 -2.28 -115.32
C GLU A 116 58.99 -1.06 -115.12
N TYR A 117 58.51 -0.84 -113.89
CA TYR A 117 57.58 0.24 -113.54
C TYR A 117 58.23 1.30 -112.65
N GLY A 118 58.00 2.58 -112.93
CA GLY A 118 58.42 3.68 -112.05
C GLY A 118 57.51 3.78 -110.82
N PRO A 119 57.92 4.38 -109.68
CA PRO A 119 57.08 4.47 -108.48
C PRO A 119 55.73 5.12 -108.78
N ALA A 120 54.66 4.57 -108.20
CA ALA A 120 53.32 5.15 -108.34
C ALA A 120 53.18 6.40 -107.43
N PRO A 121 52.46 7.46 -107.86
CA PRO A 121 52.12 8.56 -106.97
C PRO A 121 51.37 8.05 -105.73
N ASP A 122 51.78 8.53 -104.56
CA ASP A 122 51.17 8.12 -103.31
C ASP A 122 49.72 8.60 -103.22
N VAL A 123 48.83 7.73 -102.70
CA VAL A 123 47.43 8.08 -102.46
C VAL A 123 47.19 8.15 -100.96
N VAL A 124 46.66 9.28 -100.50
CA VAL A 124 46.34 9.51 -99.09
C VAL A 124 44.83 9.44 -98.90
N GLN A 125 44.40 8.71 -97.87
CA GLN A 125 43.00 8.66 -97.44
C GLN A 125 42.90 8.93 -95.94
N THR A 126 41.74 9.43 -95.52
CA THR A 126 41.44 9.70 -94.12
C THR A 126 40.30 8.80 -93.63
N VAL A 127 40.51 8.17 -92.48
CA VAL A 127 39.48 7.46 -91.72
C VAL A 127 39.12 8.28 -90.50
N ASN A 128 37.88 8.73 -90.38
CA ASN A 128 37.41 9.45 -89.20
C ASN A 128 36.84 8.46 -88.18
N VAL A 129 37.54 8.28 -87.06
CA VAL A 129 37.07 7.43 -85.97
C VAL A 129 36.27 8.29 -84.99
N MET A 130 34.96 8.09 -84.92
CA MET A 130 34.11 8.75 -83.93
C MET A 130 34.33 8.16 -82.54
N PRO A 131 34.26 8.98 -81.47
CA PRO A 131 34.26 8.47 -80.11
C PRO A 131 33.14 7.45 -79.86
N ALA A 132 33.41 6.45 -79.03
CA ALA A 132 32.39 5.54 -78.52
C ALA A 132 31.56 6.20 -77.41
N LEU A 133 30.44 5.58 -77.00
CA LEU A 133 29.59 6.13 -75.94
C LEU A 133 29.83 5.42 -74.61
N LEU A 134 30.10 6.20 -73.56
CA LEU A 134 30.04 5.74 -72.17
C LEU A 134 28.76 6.25 -71.52
N THR A 135 28.06 5.37 -70.81
CA THR A 135 26.91 5.75 -69.99
C THR A 135 27.35 5.90 -68.54
N VAL A 136 27.19 7.10 -68.00
CA VAL A 136 27.44 7.44 -66.61
C VAL A 136 26.09 7.45 -65.89
N THR A 137 25.87 6.47 -65.01
CA THR A 137 24.58 6.29 -64.32
C THR A 137 24.75 6.58 -62.84
N ALA A 138 23.93 7.49 -62.30
CA ALA A 138 23.85 7.67 -60.85
C ALA A 138 23.09 6.51 -60.20
N SER A 139 23.65 5.94 -59.13
CA SER A 139 23.04 4.86 -58.38
C SER A 139 21.82 5.37 -57.60
N SER A 140 20.70 4.65 -57.67
CA SER A 140 19.52 4.95 -56.86
C SER A 140 19.77 4.62 -55.39
N LYS A 141 19.12 5.35 -54.48
CA LYS A 141 19.34 5.27 -53.03
C LYS A 141 18.03 5.36 -52.26
N GLN A 142 17.98 4.73 -51.08
CA GLN A 142 16.86 4.87 -50.16
C GLN A 142 17.36 5.32 -48.79
N VAL A 143 16.60 6.21 -48.16
CA VAL A 143 16.85 6.71 -46.79
C VAL A 143 15.54 6.89 -46.04
N THR A 144 15.60 6.93 -44.71
CA THR A 144 14.45 7.29 -43.89
C THR A 144 14.42 8.79 -43.65
N TYR A 145 13.23 9.38 -43.47
CA TYR A 145 13.09 10.80 -43.13
C TYR A 145 13.98 11.17 -41.94
N GLY A 146 14.75 12.25 -42.10
CA GLY A 146 15.66 12.75 -41.07
C GLY A 146 17.04 12.08 -41.03
N GLU A 147 17.25 10.99 -41.77
CA GLU A 147 18.58 10.41 -41.93
C GLU A 147 19.44 11.19 -42.92
N SER A 148 20.76 11.17 -42.71
CA SER A 148 21.71 11.77 -43.65
C SER A 148 21.70 10.98 -44.96
N ILE A 149 21.58 11.68 -46.09
CA ILE A 149 21.65 11.08 -47.42
C ILE A 149 23.05 10.51 -47.69
N GLY A 150 24.10 11.00 -47.02
CA GLY A 150 25.49 10.63 -47.29
C GLY A 150 25.93 10.98 -48.72
N SER A 151 26.99 10.34 -49.21
CA SER A 151 27.44 10.48 -50.61
C SER A 151 26.55 9.69 -51.59
N CYS A 152 26.37 10.23 -52.80
CA CYS A 152 25.82 9.48 -53.92
C CYS A 152 26.94 8.84 -54.74
N GLU A 153 26.64 7.69 -55.31
CA GLU A 153 27.58 6.91 -56.13
C GLU A 153 27.12 6.88 -57.59
N TYR A 154 28.05 6.55 -58.48
CA TYR A 154 27.79 6.40 -59.91
C TYR A 154 28.60 5.24 -60.50
N THR A 155 28.16 4.75 -61.64
CA THR A 155 28.88 3.77 -62.45
C THR A 155 29.09 4.29 -63.86
N ILE A 156 30.19 3.88 -64.50
CA ILE A 156 30.46 4.17 -65.92
C ILE A 156 30.51 2.84 -66.65
N THR A 157 29.71 2.68 -67.70
CA THR A 157 29.64 1.45 -68.51
C THR A 157 29.74 1.78 -70.00
N GLY A 158 30.06 0.78 -70.83
CA GLY A 158 30.22 0.95 -72.28
C GLY A 158 31.66 0.99 -72.77
N PHE A 159 32.64 0.67 -71.91
CA PHE A 159 34.03 0.53 -72.30
C PHE A 159 34.20 -0.58 -73.34
N VAL A 160 35.06 -0.33 -74.32
CA VAL A 160 35.41 -1.23 -75.42
C VAL A 160 36.93 -1.41 -75.45
N GLN A 161 37.46 -2.31 -76.27
CA GLN A 161 38.92 -2.55 -76.38
C GLN A 161 39.63 -3.03 -75.09
N GLY A 162 38.89 -3.53 -74.09
CA GLY A 162 39.49 -3.87 -72.79
C GLY A 162 39.79 -2.65 -71.92
N ASP A 163 39.28 -1.47 -72.32
CA ASP A 163 39.37 -0.24 -71.55
C ASP A 163 38.66 -0.34 -70.20
N SER A 164 39.08 0.51 -69.28
CA SER A 164 38.45 0.70 -67.98
C SER A 164 38.35 2.19 -67.65
N ALA A 165 37.58 2.50 -66.61
CA ALA A 165 37.50 3.87 -66.10
C ALA A 165 38.88 4.43 -65.71
N ALA A 166 39.79 3.59 -65.20
CA ALA A 166 41.12 4.01 -64.77
C ALA A 166 42.07 4.36 -65.92
N THR A 167 41.88 3.74 -67.10
CA THR A 167 42.78 3.90 -68.25
C THR A 167 42.26 4.89 -69.28
N SER A 168 40.94 5.07 -69.37
CA SER A 168 40.32 5.75 -70.52
C SER A 168 39.48 6.98 -70.14
N VAL A 169 39.34 7.27 -68.84
CA VAL A 169 38.58 8.43 -68.34
C VAL A 169 39.40 9.16 -67.30
N SER A 170 39.39 10.49 -67.33
CA SER A 170 39.96 11.35 -66.30
C SER A 170 38.92 12.32 -65.74
N GLY A 171 39.17 12.85 -64.55
CA GLY A 171 38.25 13.73 -63.84
C GLY A 171 37.08 12.99 -63.17
N ASN A 172 36.10 13.74 -62.68
CA ASN A 172 34.95 13.23 -61.95
C ASN A 172 33.65 13.91 -62.41
N PRO A 173 32.52 13.19 -62.44
CA PRO A 173 31.23 13.81 -62.67
C PRO A 173 30.84 14.70 -61.50
N VAL A 174 29.96 15.65 -61.76
CA VAL A 174 29.22 16.32 -60.70
C VAL A 174 27.94 15.52 -60.45
N ILE A 175 27.83 14.93 -59.25
CA ILE A 175 26.65 14.21 -58.78
C ILE A 175 26.01 14.98 -57.62
N SER A 176 24.69 15.17 -57.67
CA SER A 176 23.91 15.87 -56.64
C SER A 176 22.73 15.03 -56.18
N CYS A 177 22.67 14.77 -54.88
CA CYS A 177 21.62 13.96 -54.23
C CYS A 177 20.36 14.77 -53.86
N GLY A 178 20.18 15.97 -54.42
CA GLY A 178 19.11 16.92 -54.07
C GLY A 178 19.63 18.20 -53.41
N SER A 179 18.84 19.27 -53.47
CA SER A 179 19.17 20.59 -52.90
C SER A 179 18.99 20.60 -51.38
N GLY A 180 19.99 21.08 -50.65
CA GLY A 180 20.08 21.06 -49.18
C GLY A 180 18.88 21.67 -48.44
N THR A 181 17.94 20.81 -48.06
CA THR A 181 17.13 20.77 -46.84
C THR A 181 16.46 19.39 -46.88
N LEU A 182 16.47 18.66 -45.75
CA LEU A 182 16.07 17.25 -45.71
C LEU A 182 14.73 17.06 -46.44
N PRO A 183 14.66 16.18 -47.45
CA PRO A 183 13.41 15.98 -48.17
C PRO A 183 12.35 15.46 -47.19
N SER A 184 11.14 16.04 -47.26
CA SER A 184 9.94 15.35 -46.82
C SER A 184 9.86 13.98 -47.50
N ILE A 185 9.05 13.07 -46.97
CA ILE A 185 8.86 11.76 -47.63
C ILE A 185 8.52 11.94 -49.12
N GLY A 186 9.08 11.08 -49.97
CA GLY A 186 8.88 11.23 -51.41
C GLY A 186 10.00 10.64 -52.27
N LEU A 187 9.90 10.90 -53.57
CA LEU A 187 10.85 10.48 -54.59
C LEU A 187 11.54 11.70 -55.19
N TYR A 188 12.87 11.67 -55.24
CA TYR A 188 13.71 12.77 -55.70
C TYR A 188 14.70 12.26 -56.73
N SER A 189 15.05 13.07 -57.72
CA SER A 189 15.99 12.65 -58.76
C SER A 189 17.42 13.01 -58.38
N ILE A 190 18.32 12.03 -58.41
CA ILE A 190 19.77 12.20 -58.23
C ILE A 190 20.34 12.65 -59.57
N GLN A 191 20.73 13.93 -59.64
CA GLN A 191 21.26 14.52 -60.86
C GLN A 191 22.72 14.15 -61.03
N ILE A 192 23.11 13.79 -62.26
CA ILE A 192 24.50 13.55 -62.62
C ILE A 192 24.81 14.25 -63.95
N SER A 193 25.97 14.91 -63.98
CA SER A 193 26.42 15.68 -65.12
C SER A 193 27.93 15.58 -65.27
N GLN A 194 28.45 16.07 -66.40
CA GLN A 194 29.82 15.84 -66.83
C GLN A 194 30.89 16.26 -65.82
N GLY A 195 30.72 17.39 -65.12
CA GLY A 195 31.76 17.88 -64.21
C GLY A 195 33.10 18.06 -64.94
N THR A 196 34.14 17.40 -64.44
CA THR A 196 35.48 17.40 -65.04
C THR A 196 35.77 16.14 -65.86
N LEU A 197 34.76 15.27 -66.11
CA LEU A 197 34.95 14.07 -66.91
C LEU A 197 35.41 14.38 -68.32
N SER A 198 36.49 13.71 -68.71
CA SER A 198 37.09 13.82 -70.04
C SER A 198 37.57 12.46 -70.52
N SER A 199 37.48 12.25 -71.83
CA SER A 199 38.05 11.10 -72.53
C SER A 199 38.40 11.48 -73.96
N GLY A 200 39.54 11.00 -74.45
CA GLY A 200 39.92 11.17 -75.87
C GLY A 200 39.16 10.24 -76.82
N ASN A 201 38.68 9.10 -76.32
CA ASN A 201 38.10 8.03 -77.14
C ASN A 201 36.59 7.86 -76.95
N TYR A 202 35.99 8.57 -75.98
CA TYR A 202 34.58 8.41 -75.62
C TYR A 202 33.84 9.73 -75.43
N GLN A 203 32.55 9.71 -75.74
CA GLN A 203 31.55 10.70 -75.34
C GLN A 203 30.69 10.14 -74.20
N PHE A 204 30.16 11.02 -73.35
CA PHE A 204 29.38 10.62 -72.16
C PHE A 204 27.89 10.85 -72.34
N ILE A 205 27.08 9.89 -71.92
CA ILE A 205 25.64 10.00 -71.71
C ILE A 205 25.37 9.90 -70.21
N PHE A 206 24.53 10.78 -69.67
CA PHE A 206 24.23 10.84 -68.25
C PHE A 206 22.82 10.33 -67.97
N VAL A 207 22.70 9.38 -67.05
CA VAL A 207 21.43 8.81 -66.62
C VAL A 207 21.23 9.11 -65.13
N PRO A 208 20.17 9.85 -64.75
CA PRO A 208 19.92 10.19 -63.35
C PRO A 208 19.50 8.95 -62.54
N GLY A 209 19.77 9.01 -61.24
CA GLY A 209 19.29 8.02 -60.26
C GLY A 209 18.04 8.51 -59.54
N MET A 210 17.49 7.69 -58.65
CA MET A 210 16.34 8.05 -57.81
C MET A 210 16.67 7.89 -56.32
N LEU A 211 16.37 8.92 -55.53
CA LEU A 211 16.40 8.91 -54.08
C LEU A 211 14.98 8.73 -53.54
N THR A 212 14.75 7.65 -52.81
CA THR A 212 13.49 7.39 -52.11
C THR A 212 13.63 7.72 -50.63
N VAL A 213 12.74 8.56 -50.11
CA VAL A 213 12.69 8.95 -48.70
C VAL A 213 11.45 8.35 -48.07
N SER A 214 11.67 7.35 -47.22
CA SER A 214 10.62 6.61 -46.53
C SER A 214 10.25 7.26 -45.19
N PRO A 215 9.01 7.10 -44.69
CA PRO A 215 8.61 7.67 -43.41
C PRO A 215 9.44 7.15 -42.24
N ALA A 216 9.79 8.04 -41.30
CA ALA A 216 10.35 7.64 -40.01
C ALA A 216 9.28 7.04 -39.10
N LEU A 217 9.69 6.34 -38.04
CA LEU A 217 8.75 5.65 -37.15
C LEU A 217 8.48 6.43 -35.86
N LEU A 218 7.22 6.76 -35.60
CA LEU A 218 6.75 7.22 -34.30
C LEU A 218 6.15 6.08 -33.49
N ARG A 219 6.47 6.03 -32.19
CA ARG A 219 5.92 5.06 -31.24
C ARG A 219 4.81 5.70 -30.45
N VAL A 220 3.60 5.13 -30.51
CA VAL A 220 2.48 5.49 -29.64
C VAL A 220 2.56 4.60 -28.39
N ILE A 221 2.71 5.24 -27.23
CA ILE A 221 2.99 4.58 -25.96
C ILE A 221 1.82 4.84 -25.00
N PRO A 222 0.87 3.89 -24.85
CA PRO A 222 -0.15 4.01 -23.83
C PRO A 222 0.48 4.07 -22.45
N GLN A 223 0.02 4.99 -21.61
CA GLN A 223 0.49 5.08 -20.23
C GLN A 223 -0.16 3.98 -19.40
N ASN A 224 0.61 3.41 -18.48
CA ASN A 224 0.07 2.48 -17.50
C ASN A 224 -0.91 3.22 -16.59
N ALA A 225 -1.99 2.53 -16.23
CA ALA A 225 -3.00 3.05 -15.34
C ALA A 225 -3.27 2.04 -14.21
N SER A 226 -3.88 2.51 -13.13
CA SER A 226 -4.41 1.66 -12.08
C SER A 226 -5.82 2.08 -11.70
N ASN A 227 -6.57 1.13 -11.15
CA ASN A 227 -7.91 1.37 -10.64
C ASN A 227 -8.19 0.44 -9.46
N LEU A 228 -9.08 0.82 -8.55
CA LEU A 228 -9.55 -0.10 -7.51
C LEU A 228 -10.63 -1.01 -8.07
N TYR A 229 -10.72 -2.22 -7.53
CA TYR A 229 -11.82 -3.13 -7.83
C TYR A 229 -13.16 -2.46 -7.53
N GLY A 230 -14.07 -2.50 -8.50
CA GLY A 230 -15.38 -1.87 -8.41
C GLY A 230 -15.42 -0.39 -8.79
N ASP A 231 -14.30 0.25 -9.14
CA ASP A 231 -14.29 1.61 -9.70
C ASP A 231 -14.46 1.62 -11.22
N SER A 232 -14.96 2.74 -11.77
CA SER A 232 -15.06 2.91 -13.23
C SER A 232 -13.68 3.02 -13.83
N ILE A 233 -13.48 2.37 -14.98
CA ILE A 233 -12.23 2.43 -15.70
C ILE A 233 -11.87 3.90 -16.01
N PRO A 234 -10.65 4.36 -15.66
CA PRO A 234 -10.24 5.74 -15.92
C PRO A 234 -10.08 6.00 -17.41
N SER A 235 -10.09 7.27 -17.81
CA SER A 235 -9.68 7.67 -19.15
C SER A 235 -8.24 7.24 -19.41
N LEU A 236 -8.02 6.46 -20.48
CA LEU A 236 -6.70 5.99 -20.88
C LEU A 236 -5.93 7.11 -21.59
N SER A 237 -4.63 7.22 -21.33
CA SER A 237 -3.76 8.24 -21.92
C SER A 237 -2.58 7.61 -22.65
N TYR A 238 -1.91 8.40 -23.49
CA TYR A 238 -0.75 7.98 -24.26
C TYR A 238 0.25 9.12 -24.46
N SER A 239 1.47 8.78 -24.85
CA SER A 239 2.45 9.70 -25.41
C SER A 239 2.93 9.21 -26.78
N ILE A 240 3.53 10.10 -27.57
CA ILE A 240 4.15 9.75 -28.85
C ILE A 240 5.64 10.09 -28.76
N ALA A 241 6.51 9.18 -29.18
CA ALA A 241 7.96 9.35 -29.17
C ALA A 241 8.59 8.98 -30.52
N GLY A 242 9.82 9.45 -30.75
CA GLY A 242 10.58 9.18 -31.99
C GLY A 242 10.59 10.34 -33.00
N PHE A 243 10.19 11.54 -32.60
CA PHE A 243 10.31 12.73 -33.44
C PHE A 243 11.78 13.03 -33.76
N ILE A 244 12.04 13.62 -34.93
CA ILE A 244 13.38 13.88 -35.45
C ILE A 244 13.58 15.38 -35.61
N GLY A 245 14.76 15.89 -35.23
CA GLY A 245 15.08 17.31 -35.33
C GLY A 245 14.20 18.15 -34.40
N SER A 246 13.55 19.17 -34.96
CA SER A 246 12.65 20.08 -34.24
C SER A 246 11.18 19.61 -34.23
N ASP A 247 10.86 18.48 -34.88
CA ASP A 247 9.49 17.97 -34.93
C ASP A 247 9.01 17.58 -33.52
N ASN A 248 7.71 17.75 -33.29
CA ASN A 248 7.05 17.41 -32.04
C ASN A 248 5.58 17.06 -32.32
N VAL A 249 4.75 16.84 -31.28
CA VAL A 249 3.36 16.40 -31.44
C VAL A 249 2.51 17.28 -32.37
N ALA A 250 2.88 18.55 -32.60
CA ALA A 250 2.17 19.44 -33.53
C ALA A 250 2.17 18.96 -35.00
N VAL A 251 3.13 18.10 -35.40
CA VAL A 251 3.14 17.50 -36.75
C VAL A 251 2.21 16.30 -36.89
N VAL A 252 1.60 15.88 -35.78
CA VAL A 252 0.65 14.76 -35.71
C VAL A 252 -0.77 15.31 -35.65
N SER A 253 -1.67 14.71 -36.43
CA SER A 253 -3.10 14.95 -36.38
C SER A 253 -3.86 13.66 -36.10
N GLY A 254 -5.09 13.79 -35.59
CA GLY A 254 -5.90 12.64 -35.16
C GLY A 254 -5.45 12.06 -33.81
N SER A 255 -6.03 10.92 -33.44
CA SER A 255 -5.78 10.26 -32.16
C SER A 255 -5.75 8.74 -32.32
N PRO A 256 -4.95 8.02 -31.51
CA PRO A 256 -5.05 6.58 -31.42
C PRO A 256 -6.35 6.18 -30.73
N VAL A 257 -6.74 4.93 -30.89
CA VAL A 257 -7.82 4.33 -30.10
C VAL A 257 -7.18 3.41 -29.07
N LEU A 258 -7.39 3.72 -27.80
CA LEU A 258 -6.95 2.92 -26.66
C LEU A 258 -8.14 2.16 -26.09
N THR A 259 -8.00 0.85 -25.90
CA THR A 259 -9.05 0.00 -25.34
C THR A 259 -8.48 -0.97 -24.33
N THR A 260 -9.29 -1.36 -23.36
CA THR A 260 -9.01 -2.47 -22.46
C THR A 260 -10.25 -3.35 -22.36
N SER A 261 -10.06 -4.65 -22.14
CA SER A 261 -11.16 -5.57 -21.84
C SER A 261 -11.68 -5.44 -20.40
N ALA A 262 -10.93 -4.73 -19.54
CA ALA A 262 -11.35 -4.46 -18.18
C ALA A 262 -12.63 -3.62 -18.14
N THR A 263 -13.52 -3.97 -17.22
CA THR A 263 -14.73 -3.24 -16.88
C THR A 263 -14.74 -2.94 -15.38
N ARG A 264 -15.72 -2.17 -14.90
CA ARG A 264 -15.91 -1.93 -13.45
C ARG A 264 -16.04 -3.23 -12.63
N GLN A 265 -16.49 -4.32 -13.26
CA GLN A 265 -16.70 -5.64 -12.64
C GLN A 265 -15.51 -6.60 -12.80
N SER A 266 -14.46 -6.18 -13.50
CA SER A 266 -13.28 -7.03 -13.68
C SER A 266 -12.57 -7.26 -12.35
N ASN A 267 -12.20 -8.51 -12.09
CA ASN A 267 -11.46 -8.92 -10.90
C ASN A 267 -10.11 -8.20 -10.78
N VAL A 268 -9.51 -8.27 -9.60
CA VAL A 268 -8.12 -7.84 -9.38
C VAL A 268 -7.19 -8.56 -10.33
N GLY A 269 -6.34 -7.80 -11.01
CA GLY A 269 -5.47 -8.34 -12.04
C GLY A 269 -4.90 -7.28 -12.97
N SER A 270 -4.07 -7.75 -13.89
CA SER A 270 -3.41 -6.94 -14.91
C SER A 270 -4.12 -7.12 -16.25
N TYR A 271 -4.57 -6.03 -16.85
CA TYR A 271 -5.33 -6.00 -18.10
C TYR A 271 -4.57 -5.21 -19.15
N PRO A 272 -4.37 -5.73 -20.38
CA PRO A 272 -3.68 -4.99 -21.42
C PRO A 272 -4.48 -3.76 -21.85
N ILE A 273 -3.77 -2.67 -22.05
CA ILE A 273 -4.25 -1.50 -22.82
C ILE A 273 -3.78 -1.72 -24.25
N GLN A 274 -4.72 -2.09 -25.11
CA GLN A 274 -4.51 -2.24 -26.53
C GLN A 274 -4.55 -0.87 -27.21
N CYS A 275 -3.58 -0.63 -28.06
CA CYS A 275 -3.50 0.57 -28.89
C CYS A 275 -3.73 0.16 -30.34
N SER A 276 -4.60 0.90 -31.01
CA SER A 276 -4.72 0.89 -32.47
C SER A 276 -4.55 2.30 -33.01
N MET A 277 -4.16 2.38 -34.27
CA MET A 277 -3.75 3.64 -34.88
C MET A 277 -4.86 4.71 -34.96
N GLY A 278 -6.12 4.29 -34.90
CA GLY A 278 -7.25 5.21 -34.95
C GLY A 278 -7.18 6.13 -36.17
N THR A 279 -7.15 7.43 -35.94
CA THR A 279 -7.10 8.47 -36.98
C THR A 279 -5.75 9.15 -37.09
N LEU A 280 -4.70 8.60 -36.46
CA LEU A 280 -3.37 9.22 -36.45
C LEU A 280 -2.78 9.36 -37.85
N ARG A 281 -2.30 10.57 -38.14
CA ARG A 281 -1.64 10.93 -39.40
C ARG A 281 -0.50 11.92 -39.12
N ALA A 282 0.62 11.70 -39.78
CA ALA A 282 1.75 12.62 -39.83
C ALA A 282 2.42 12.46 -41.20
N VAL A 283 2.78 13.59 -41.84
CA VAL A 283 3.26 13.57 -43.23
C VAL A 283 4.53 12.74 -43.36
N ASN A 284 5.53 12.99 -42.50
CA ASN A 284 6.85 12.37 -42.62
C ASN A 284 7.04 11.10 -41.77
N TYR A 285 5.95 10.61 -41.15
CA TYR A 285 6.03 9.54 -40.17
C TYR A 285 4.99 8.45 -40.41
N SER A 286 5.43 7.22 -40.21
CA SER A 286 4.58 6.08 -39.92
C SER A 286 4.50 5.88 -38.41
N PHE A 287 3.57 5.04 -37.95
CA PHE A 287 3.37 4.82 -36.53
C PHE A 287 3.35 3.34 -36.19
N ILE A 288 3.78 3.04 -34.96
CA ILE A 288 3.57 1.74 -34.33
C ILE A 288 3.00 1.92 -32.93
N CYS A 289 2.01 1.09 -32.58
CA CYS A 289 1.45 1.04 -31.24
C CYS A 289 2.28 0.10 -30.35
N GLN A 290 2.53 0.53 -29.12
CA GLN A 290 2.96 -0.33 -28.03
C GLN A 290 1.76 -0.72 -27.15
N SER A 291 1.97 -1.70 -26.26
CA SER A 291 1.00 -2.09 -25.24
C SER A 291 1.27 -1.37 -23.92
N GLY A 292 0.23 -0.86 -23.28
CA GLY A 292 0.25 -0.47 -21.87
C GLY A 292 -0.48 -1.48 -21.01
N THR A 293 -0.57 -1.21 -19.71
CA THR A 293 -1.24 -2.07 -18.74
C THR A 293 -2.15 -1.24 -17.82
N LEU A 294 -3.37 -1.73 -17.60
CA LEU A 294 -4.27 -1.31 -16.54
C LEU A 294 -4.22 -2.33 -15.40
N LEU A 295 -3.80 -1.91 -14.22
CA LEU A 295 -3.80 -2.75 -13.02
C LEU A 295 -5.05 -2.49 -12.17
N ILE A 296 -5.89 -3.50 -11.98
CA ILE A 296 -6.97 -3.46 -11.00
C ILE A 296 -6.43 -3.96 -9.66
N THR A 297 -6.43 -3.12 -8.63
CA THR A 297 -5.99 -3.43 -7.27
C THR A 297 -7.18 -3.73 -6.35
N PRO A 298 -7.00 -4.52 -5.28
CA PRO A 298 -8.10 -4.87 -4.39
C PRO A 298 -8.76 -3.65 -3.74
N ALA A 299 -10.09 -3.69 -3.62
CA ALA A 299 -10.84 -2.76 -2.78
C ALA A 299 -10.65 -3.08 -1.30
N THR A 300 -10.95 -2.16 -0.40
CA THR A 300 -10.88 -2.40 1.03
C THR A 300 -12.23 -2.83 1.59
N LEU A 301 -12.21 -3.81 2.49
CA LEU A 301 -13.37 -4.27 3.21
C LEU A 301 -13.09 -4.21 4.71
N ARG A 302 -14.10 -3.79 5.49
CA ARG A 302 -13.99 -3.62 6.94
C ARG A 302 -14.94 -4.56 7.67
N ILE A 303 -14.38 -5.36 8.56
CA ILE A 303 -15.08 -6.17 9.57
C ILE A 303 -15.20 -5.33 10.83
N ALA A 304 -16.44 -5.07 11.25
CA ALA A 304 -16.73 -4.23 12.40
C ALA A 304 -17.46 -5.03 13.49
N PRO A 305 -16.79 -5.37 14.61
CA PRO A 305 -17.46 -6.03 15.73
C PRO A 305 -18.54 -5.10 16.33
N GLY A 306 -19.70 -5.66 16.66
CA GLY A 306 -20.79 -4.92 17.30
C GLY A 306 -20.44 -4.58 18.75
N ALA A 307 -20.66 -3.33 19.15
CA ALA A 307 -20.57 -2.96 20.56
C ALA A 307 -21.68 -3.64 21.35
N GLN A 308 -21.36 -4.13 22.55
CA GLN A 308 -22.29 -4.88 23.39
C GLN A 308 -22.15 -4.47 24.85
N SER A 309 -23.13 -4.85 25.67
CA SER A 309 -23.07 -4.66 27.11
C SER A 309 -23.75 -5.79 27.85
N PHE A 310 -23.28 -6.10 29.05
CA PHE A 310 -23.95 -7.00 29.97
C PHE A 310 -23.78 -6.53 31.42
N VAL A 311 -24.66 -7.00 32.30
CA VAL A 311 -24.64 -6.63 33.72
C VAL A 311 -23.63 -7.53 34.45
N TYR A 312 -22.94 -6.99 35.45
CA TYR A 312 -22.02 -7.75 36.30
C TYR A 312 -22.65 -9.06 36.82
N GLY A 313 -21.95 -10.19 36.62
CA GLY A 313 -22.41 -11.54 36.94
C GLY A 313 -23.45 -12.13 35.99
N ALA A 314 -23.68 -11.51 34.83
CA ALA A 314 -24.38 -12.15 33.71
C ALA A 314 -23.38 -12.80 32.74
N SER A 315 -23.84 -13.76 31.94
CA SER A 315 -23.01 -14.41 30.93
C SER A 315 -22.62 -13.43 29.80
N VAL A 316 -21.46 -13.66 29.21
CA VAL A 316 -20.98 -12.87 28.07
C VAL A 316 -21.90 -13.15 26.87
N PRO A 317 -22.51 -12.11 26.26
CA PRO A 317 -23.34 -12.28 25.08
C PRO A 317 -22.54 -12.79 23.87
N ALA A 318 -23.23 -13.41 22.91
CA ALA A 318 -22.59 -13.84 21.67
C ALA A 318 -22.09 -12.63 20.87
N LEU A 319 -20.80 -12.63 20.54
CA LEU A 319 -20.18 -11.57 19.74
C LEU A 319 -20.72 -11.60 18.30
N SER A 320 -20.88 -10.41 17.73
CA SER A 320 -21.38 -10.23 16.35
C SER A 320 -20.50 -9.25 15.59
N TYR A 321 -20.60 -9.26 14.26
CA TYR A 321 -19.90 -8.30 13.40
C TYR A 321 -20.74 -7.93 12.18
N THR A 322 -20.35 -6.84 11.55
CA THR A 322 -20.86 -6.42 10.23
C THR A 322 -19.72 -6.31 9.24
N ILE A 323 -20.06 -6.43 7.96
CA ILE A 323 -19.15 -6.28 6.83
C ILE A 323 -19.56 -5.05 6.03
N SER A 324 -18.60 -4.18 5.71
CA SER A 324 -18.82 -2.99 4.89
C SER A 324 -17.70 -2.80 3.87
N GLY A 325 -17.98 -2.10 2.76
CA GLY A 325 -17.01 -1.87 1.68
C GLY A 325 -17.14 -2.82 0.48
N LEU A 326 -18.13 -3.71 0.47
CA LEU A 326 -18.48 -4.50 -0.70
C LEU A 326 -18.98 -3.57 -1.82
N VAL A 327 -18.50 -3.80 -3.05
CA VAL A 327 -18.83 -3.05 -4.26
C VAL A 327 -19.41 -3.99 -5.32
N ASN A 328 -19.88 -3.46 -6.45
CA ASN A 328 -20.42 -4.26 -7.57
C ASN A 328 -21.62 -5.17 -7.25
N GLY A 329 -22.31 -4.93 -6.13
CA GLY A 329 -23.39 -5.82 -5.68
C GLY A 329 -22.88 -7.12 -5.06
N ASP A 330 -21.58 -7.21 -4.76
CA ASP A 330 -21.00 -8.35 -4.07
C ASP A 330 -21.63 -8.54 -2.69
N THR A 331 -21.70 -9.80 -2.26
CA THR A 331 -22.14 -10.17 -0.92
C THR A 331 -21.00 -10.83 -0.15
N ALA A 332 -21.19 -11.13 1.13
CA ALA A 332 -20.15 -11.77 1.95
C ALA A 332 -19.65 -13.12 1.41
N SER A 333 -20.34 -13.75 0.45
CA SER A 333 -19.92 -15.01 -0.19
C SER A 333 -18.63 -14.90 -1.00
N VAL A 334 -18.22 -13.69 -1.42
CA VAL A 334 -16.94 -13.47 -2.14
C VAL A 334 -15.72 -13.51 -1.22
N ILE A 335 -15.96 -13.70 0.08
CA ILE A 335 -14.94 -13.78 1.11
C ILE A 335 -14.95 -15.21 1.65
N GLN A 336 -13.79 -15.85 1.61
CA GLN A 336 -13.61 -17.17 2.21
C GLN A 336 -13.11 -17.02 3.65
N GLY A 337 -13.49 -17.97 4.50
CA GLY A 337 -13.16 -17.94 5.92
C GLY A 337 -14.16 -17.11 6.75
N SER A 338 -13.84 -16.93 8.03
CA SER A 338 -14.66 -16.13 8.95
C SER A 338 -13.74 -15.43 9.96
N PRO A 339 -14.12 -14.23 10.43
CA PRO A 339 -13.33 -13.55 11.45
C PRO A 339 -13.47 -14.30 12.76
N VAL A 340 -12.37 -14.36 13.52
CA VAL A 340 -12.38 -14.81 14.91
C VAL A 340 -12.53 -13.57 15.78
N LEU A 341 -13.64 -13.48 16.50
CA LEU A 341 -13.87 -12.45 17.50
C LEU A 341 -13.57 -13.01 18.90
N SER A 342 -12.90 -12.23 19.73
CA SER A 342 -12.66 -12.58 21.12
C SER A 342 -12.72 -11.36 22.03
N THR A 343 -12.97 -11.59 23.32
CA THR A 343 -12.90 -10.56 24.35
C THR A 343 -12.29 -11.19 25.61
N PRO A 344 -11.49 -10.44 26.38
CA PRO A 344 -11.04 -10.90 27.70
C PRO A 344 -12.15 -10.82 28.76
N ALA A 345 -13.30 -10.21 28.45
CA ALA A 345 -14.43 -10.18 29.38
C ALA A 345 -14.97 -11.58 29.65
N THR A 346 -15.25 -11.86 30.92
CA THR A 346 -15.93 -13.07 31.41
C THR A 346 -17.13 -12.65 32.26
N GLU A 347 -17.96 -13.61 32.67
CA GLU A 347 -19.07 -13.34 33.61
C GLU A 347 -18.62 -12.81 34.98
N HIS A 348 -17.32 -12.95 35.30
CA HIS A 348 -16.67 -12.48 36.52
C HIS A 348 -15.93 -11.15 36.34
N SER A 349 -15.86 -10.62 35.12
CA SER A 349 -15.21 -9.34 34.86
C SER A 349 -15.89 -8.21 35.61
N SER A 350 -15.10 -7.35 36.24
CA SER A 350 -15.60 -6.17 36.95
C SER A 350 -16.21 -5.15 35.98
N VAL A 351 -16.97 -4.20 36.51
CA VAL A 351 -17.54 -3.09 35.74
C VAL A 351 -16.44 -2.32 35.01
N GLY A 352 -16.61 -2.14 33.71
CA GLY A 352 -15.60 -1.55 32.86
C GLY A 352 -15.83 -1.83 31.37
N ASN A 353 -14.90 -1.37 30.54
CA ASN A 353 -14.91 -1.62 29.10
C ASN A 353 -13.79 -2.61 28.74
N TYR A 354 -14.15 -3.63 27.98
CA TYR A 354 -13.23 -4.68 27.54
C TYR A 354 -13.21 -4.70 26.01
N PRO A 355 -12.03 -4.76 25.36
CA PRO A 355 -11.96 -4.74 23.91
C PRO A 355 -12.59 -6.00 23.31
N ILE A 356 -13.21 -5.82 22.15
CA ILE A 356 -13.53 -6.93 21.24
C ILE A 356 -12.42 -6.95 20.19
N LEU A 357 -11.59 -7.98 20.27
CA LEU A 357 -10.50 -8.23 19.35
C LEU A 357 -11.05 -8.95 18.11
N CYS A 358 -10.68 -8.46 16.94
CA CYS A 358 -11.05 -9.04 15.66
C CYS A 358 -9.78 -9.54 14.97
N ASN A 359 -9.80 -10.82 14.59
CA ASN A 359 -8.74 -11.44 13.82
C ASN A 359 -9.33 -12.00 12.51
N ALA A 360 -8.90 -11.42 11.39
CA ALA A 360 -9.31 -11.81 10.04
C ALA A 360 -8.20 -12.52 9.26
N ARG A 361 -7.19 -13.12 9.93
CA ARG A 361 -6.03 -13.73 9.25
C ARG A 361 -6.37 -14.88 8.31
N THR A 362 -7.45 -15.60 8.59
CA THR A 362 -7.94 -16.71 7.77
C THR A 362 -8.91 -16.25 6.68
N MET A 363 -9.24 -14.96 6.64
CA MET A 363 -10.13 -14.40 5.64
C MET A 363 -9.35 -14.03 4.39
N HIS A 364 -9.80 -14.53 3.25
CA HIS A 364 -9.17 -14.26 1.97
C HIS A 364 -10.23 -13.94 0.92
N SER A 365 -9.91 -13.00 0.04
CA SER A 365 -10.72 -12.67 -1.13
C SER A 365 -9.81 -12.35 -2.29
N LEU A 366 -10.26 -12.66 -3.51
CA LEU A 366 -9.54 -12.29 -4.72
C LEU A 366 -9.52 -10.78 -4.94
N ASN A 367 -10.63 -10.10 -4.59
CA ASN A 367 -10.87 -8.72 -4.98
C ASN A 367 -10.80 -7.71 -3.83
N TYR A 368 -10.64 -8.19 -2.60
CA TYR A 368 -10.69 -7.34 -1.41
C TYR A 368 -9.52 -7.59 -0.46
N ILE A 369 -8.98 -6.50 0.09
CA ILE A 369 -8.15 -6.52 1.29
C ILE A 369 -9.07 -6.36 2.50
N VAL A 370 -9.05 -7.36 3.39
CA VAL A 370 -9.89 -7.38 4.60
C VAL A 370 -9.15 -6.70 5.74
N SER A 371 -9.84 -5.81 6.45
CA SER A 371 -9.36 -5.12 7.64
C SER A 371 -10.35 -5.29 8.79
N CYS A 372 -9.84 -5.34 10.02
CA CYS A 372 -10.65 -5.36 11.24
C CYS A 372 -10.68 -3.98 11.87
N SER A 373 -11.79 -3.64 12.53
CA SER A 373 -11.84 -2.52 13.45
C SER A 373 -11.92 -2.95 14.91
N SER A 374 -11.72 -1.99 15.80
CA SER A 374 -11.96 -2.16 17.23
C SER A 374 -13.43 -1.91 17.58
N SER A 375 -13.86 -2.58 18.64
CA SER A 375 -15.09 -2.31 19.38
C SER A 375 -14.87 -2.74 20.84
N ALA A 376 -15.86 -2.57 21.70
CA ALA A 376 -15.77 -2.96 23.09
C ALA A 376 -17.08 -3.57 23.60
N ILE A 377 -16.96 -4.39 24.64
CA ILE A 377 -18.05 -4.82 25.48
C ILE A 377 -18.00 -4.08 26.82
N THR A 378 -19.12 -3.52 27.25
CA THR A 378 -19.25 -2.77 28.50
C THR A 378 -19.94 -3.61 29.57
N VAL A 379 -19.27 -3.81 30.70
CA VAL A 379 -19.87 -4.42 31.89
C VAL A 379 -20.49 -3.32 32.73
N THR A 380 -21.81 -3.35 32.92
CA THR A 380 -22.54 -2.37 33.73
C THR A 380 -22.82 -2.88 35.14
N LYS A 381 -22.96 -1.95 36.09
CA LYS A 381 -23.25 -2.28 37.48
C LYS A 381 -24.53 -3.09 37.63
N ARG A 382 -24.49 -4.10 38.50
CA ARG A 382 -25.67 -4.82 38.96
C ARG A 382 -26.33 -4.05 40.10
N VAL A 383 -27.65 -4.11 40.21
CA VAL A 383 -28.36 -3.48 41.32
C VAL A 383 -28.38 -4.41 42.54
N LEU A 384 -27.91 -3.93 43.69
CA LEU A 384 -28.15 -4.53 45.01
C LEU A 384 -29.30 -3.82 45.70
N SER A 385 -30.19 -4.62 46.29
CA SER A 385 -31.26 -4.09 47.13
C SER A 385 -30.74 -3.91 48.56
N VAL A 386 -30.97 -2.73 49.13
CA VAL A 386 -30.63 -2.38 50.51
C VAL A 386 -31.93 -2.14 51.27
N ASN A 387 -32.26 -3.01 52.22
CA ASN A 387 -33.53 -2.97 52.94
C ASN A 387 -33.29 -2.77 54.43
N ALA A 388 -33.87 -1.71 55.00
CA ALA A 388 -33.91 -1.53 56.45
C ALA A 388 -34.91 -2.51 57.08
N VAL A 389 -34.61 -2.98 58.27
CA VAL A 389 -35.55 -3.74 59.11
C VAL A 389 -36.60 -2.77 59.67
N SER A 390 -37.85 -3.20 59.79
CA SER A 390 -38.93 -2.43 60.42
C SER A 390 -39.08 -2.84 61.89
N PRO A 391 -38.48 -2.10 62.85
CA PRO A 391 -38.54 -2.45 64.25
C PRO A 391 -39.86 -2.01 64.90
N ASN A 392 -40.18 -2.66 66.01
CA ASN A 392 -41.28 -2.30 66.88
C ASN A 392 -40.72 -1.86 68.23
N VAL A 393 -41.25 -0.76 68.77
CA VAL A 393 -40.91 -0.25 70.10
C VAL A 393 -42.18 0.08 70.87
N ILE A 394 -42.08 0.22 72.20
CA ILE A 394 -43.18 0.67 73.05
C ILE A 394 -43.00 2.16 73.34
N TYR A 395 -44.09 2.92 73.49
CA TYR A 395 -44.06 4.35 73.85
C TYR A 395 -43.10 4.63 75.00
N GLY A 396 -42.22 5.63 74.85
CA GLY A 396 -41.17 5.97 75.82
C GLY A 396 -39.84 5.22 75.63
N SER A 397 -39.74 4.28 74.69
CA SER A 397 -38.47 3.60 74.38
C SER A 397 -37.50 4.53 73.65
N LEU A 398 -36.20 4.37 73.88
CA LEU A 398 -35.17 5.06 73.08
C LEU A 398 -35.19 4.57 71.62
N MET A 399 -34.56 5.33 70.71
CA MET A 399 -34.38 4.94 69.31
C MET A 399 -33.70 3.55 69.25
N PRO A 400 -34.29 2.55 68.57
CA PRO A 400 -33.66 1.25 68.42
C PRO A 400 -32.47 1.33 67.48
N GLU A 401 -31.55 0.36 67.59
CA GLU A 401 -30.48 0.21 66.62
C GLU A 401 -31.06 -0.09 65.22
N MET A 402 -30.63 0.69 64.23
CA MET A 402 -31.12 0.57 62.85
C MET A 402 -30.38 -0.55 62.13
N LYS A 403 -31.08 -1.65 61.81
CA LYS A 403 -30.53 -2.79 61.08
C LYS A 403 -30.94 -2.77 59.61
N TYR A 404 -30.10 -3.33 58.75
CA TYR A 404 -30.34 -3.42 57.31
C TYR A 404 -29.77 -4.72 56.72
N SER A 405 -30.24 -5.10 55.55
CA SER A 405 -29.74 -6.25 54.78
C SER A 405 -29.51 -5.89 53.31
N PHE A 406 -28.54 -6.58 52.70
CA PHE A 406 -28.26 -6.52 51.28
C PHE A 406 -28.75 -7.80 50.59
N SER A 407 -29.27 -7.68 49.37
CA SER A 407 -29.59 -8.84 48.53
C SER A 407 -29.26 -8.58 47.06
N GLY A 408 -28.93 -9.65 46.33
CA GLY A 408 -28.60 -9.61 44.90
C GLY A 408 -27.12 -9.78 44.54
N PHE A 409 -26.26 -10.15 45.51
CA PHE A 409 -24.87 -10.51 45.24
C PHE A 409 -24.76 -11.70 44.28
N VAL A 410 -23.69 -11.72 43.50
CA VAL A 410 -23.32 -12.79 42.56
C VAL A 410 -21.83 -13.06 42.63
N ASN A 411 -21.36 -14.10 41.95
CA ASN A 411 -19.93 -14.42 41.85
C ASN A 411 -19.23 -14.65 43.20
N GLY A 412 -19.98 -15.10 44.22
CA GLY A 412 -19.45 -15.31 45.57
C GLY A 412 -19.26 -14.01 46.38
N ASP A 413 -19.72 -12.88 45.87
CA ASP A 413 -19.66 -11.60 46.57
C ASP A 413 -20.50 -11.60 47.84
N GLN A 414 -20.02 -10.83 48.81
CA GLN A 414 -20.65 -10.58 50.09
C GLN A 414 -20.44 -9.10 50.48
N SER A 415 -21.09 -8.65 51.55
CA SER A 415 -20.92 -7.28 52.03
C SER A 415 -19.47 -6.95 52.41
N SER A 416 -18.67 -7.93 52.84
CA SER A 416 -17.31 -7.73 53.32
C SER A 416 -16.27 -7.51 52.22
N ASN A 417 -16.53 -7.95 50.98
CA ASN A 417 -15.57 -7.89 49.88
C ASN A 417 -16.04 -7.04 48.68
N ALA A 418 -17.35 -6.86 48.50
CA ALA A 418 -17.90 -6.19 47.32
C ALA A 418 -18.42 -4.76 47.59
N ILE A 419 -18.52 -4.37 48.86
CA ILE A 419 -19.07 -3.08 49.30
C ILE A 419 -18.09 -2.41 50.26
N GLY A 420 -17.85 -1.12 50.08
CA GLY A 420 -17.23 -0.25 51.07
C GLY A 420 -18.26 0.68 51.72
N GLY A 421 -18.05 1.04 52.98
CA GLY A 421 -18.92 1.96 53.72
C GLY A 421 -20.23 1.33 54.23
N ALA A 422 -21.16 2.17 54.67
CA ALA A 422 -22.43 1.76 55.26
C ALA A 422 -23.59 2.65 54.78
N PRO A 423 -24.82 2.09 54.64
CA PRO A 423 -25.99 2.90 54.37
C PRO A 423 -26.32 3.79 55.57
N SER A 424 -26.99 4.90 55.31
CA SER A 424 -27.55 5.74 56.36
C SER A 424 -29.04 5.47 56.47
N ALA A 425 -29.49 5.04 57.64
CA ALA A 425 -30.90 4.84 57.95
C ALA A 425 -31.31 5.80 59.08
N ALA A 426 -32.34 6.60 58.84
CA ALA A 426 -32.83 7.59 59.80
C ALA A 426 -34.35 7.54 59.91
N SER A 427 -34.85 7.88 61.10
CA SER A 427 -36.28 8.09 61.39
C SER A 427 -36.42 9.38 62.19
N SER A 428 -37.55 10.07 62.06
CA SER A 428 -37.88 11.23 62.89
C SER A 428 -38.38 10.86 64.29
N TYR A 429 -38.41 9.56 64.63
CA TYR A 429 -38.82 9.06 65.94
C TYR A 429 -37.90 9.56 67.06
N LEU A 430 -38.50 9.95 68.18
CA LEU A 430 -37.85 10.29 69.46
C LEU A 430 -38.58 9.53 70.59
N SER A 431 -37.99 9.40 71.78
CA SER A 431 -38.61 8.71 72.92
C SER A 431 -39.97 9.30 73.35
N GLU A 432 -40.21 10.57 73.02
CA GLU A 432 -41.44 11.32 73.31
C GLU A 432 -42.48 11.23 72.18
N SER A 433 -42.14 10.58 71.06
CA SER A 433 -43.03 10.45 69.91
C SER A 433 -44.23 9.58 70.25
N THR A 434 -45.43 10.01 69.85
CA THR A 434 -46.69 9.31 70.15
C THR A 434 -46.77 7.94 69.49
N VAL A 435 -47.70 7.10 69.93
CA VAL A 435 -48.03 5.83 69.25
C VAL A 435 -48.37 6.08 67.78
N GLY A 436 -47.83 5.24 66.90
CA GLY A 436 -47.98 5.42 65.46
C GLY A 436 -46.86 4.76 64.66
N THR A 437 -46.82 5.04 63.36
CA THR A 437 -45.78 4.56 62.44
C THR A 437 -44.92 5.72 61.98
N TYR A 438 -43.61 5.51 61.98
CA TYR A 438 -42.60 6.50 61.62
C TYR A 438 -41.79 5.95 60.45
N PRO A 439 -41.69 6.67 59.31
CA PRO A 439 -40.94 6.18 58.17
C PRO A 439 -39.44 6.10 58.47
N ILE A 440 -38.81 5.02 58.00
CA ILE A 440 -37.37 4.87 57.97
C ILE A 440 -36.90 5.24 56.56
N ILE A 441 -36.10 6.30 56.47
CA ILE A 441 -35.45 6.72 55.25
C ILE A 441 -34.07 6.08 55.23
N ILE A 442 -33.90 5.07 54.38
CA ILE A 442 -32.59 4.49 54.09
C ILE A 442 -32.03 5.10 52.80
N SER A 443 -30.77 5.49 52.84
CA SER A 443 -30.05 6.17 51.77
C SER A 443 -28.62 5.64 51.66
N SER A 444 -27.88 6.10 50.65
CA SER A 444 -26.55 5.60 50.33
C SER A 444 -25.54 5.76 51.45
N GLY A 445 -25.65 6.78 52.30
CA GLY A 445 -24.62 7.05 53.31
C GLY A 445 -23.23 7.12 52.65
N THR A 446 -22.33 6.24 53.08
CA THR A 446 -20.97 6.10 52.53
C THR A 446 -20.78 4.90 51.60
N LEU A 447 -21.89 4.27 51.16
CA LEU A 447 -21.83 3.09 50.31
C LEU A 447 -21.12 3.33 48.99
N SER A 448 -20.17 2.46 48.70
CA SER A 448 -19.43 2.42 47.44
C SER A 448 -19.25 0.98 46.99
N SER A 449 -19.23 0.78 45.68
CA SER A 449 -18.90 -0.51 45.07
C SER A 449 -18.41 -0.28 43.65
N VAL A 450 -17.46 -1.09 43.22
CA VAL A 450 -17.03 -1.12 41.81
C VAL A 450 -18.13 -1.75 40.95
N ASN A 451 -18.73 -2.85 41.41
CA ASN A 451 -19.58 -3.70 40.59
C ASN A 451 -21.08 -3.52 40.81
N TYR A 452 -21.47 -2.84 41.89
CA TYR A 452 -22.87 -2.67 42.25
C TYR A 452 -23.32 -1.21 42.30
N ALA A 453 -24.59 -1.02 41.93
CA ALA A 453 -25.41 0.15 42.21
C ALA A 453 -26.41 -0.23 43.30
N PHE A 454 -26.89 0.74 44.08
CA PHE A 454 -27.73 0.47 45.25
C PHE A 454 -29.16 0.96 45.03
N ALA A 455 -30.14 0.09 45.29
CA ALA A 455 -31.55 0.43 45.32
C ALA A 455 -32.08 0.32 46.76
N PHE A 456 -32.64 1.40 47.28
CA PHE A 456 -33.06 1.51 48.67
C PHE A 456 -34.53 1.18 48.83
N GLY A 457 -34.83 0.21 49.69
CA GLY A 457 -36.19 -0.16 50.07
C GLY A 457 -36.83 0.86 51.02
N ARG A 458 -38.08 0.62 51.40
CA ARG A 458 -38.81 1.39 52.41
C ARG A 458 -39.04 0.54 53.64
N ALA A 459 -38.97 1.16 54.82
CA ALA A 459 -39.27 0.53 56.10
C ALA A 459 -39.98 1.52 57.03
N THR A 460 -40.59 1.00 58.10
CA THR A 460 -41.29 1.81 59.12
C THR A 460 -40.94 1.33 60.51
N LEU A 461 -40.73 2.26 61.44
CA LEU A 461 -40.69 1.98 62.87
C LEU A 461 -42.10 2.12 63.44
N THR A 462 -42.60 1.09 64.12
CA THR A 462 -43.93 1.12 64.75
C THR A 462 -43.81 1.28 66.25
N VAL A 463 -44.50 2.27 66.80
CA VAL A 463 -44.58 2.53 68.24
C VAL A 463 -45.91 1.99 68.75
N PHE A 464 -45.85 0.99 69.63
CA PHE A 464 -47.01 0.44 70.32
C PHE A 464 -47.29 1.18 71.63
N PRO A 465 -48.54 1.21 72.10
CA PRO A 465 -48.88 1.82 73.38
C PRO A 465 -48.14 1.18 74.55
N ALA A 466 -47.68 2.00 75.49
CA ALA A 466 -47.22 1.53 76.79
C ALA A 466 -48.42 1.10 77.66
N THR A 467 -48.18 0.42 78.76
CA THR A 467 -49.26 0.01 79.66
C THR A 467 -49.41 0.99 80.81
N LEU A 468 -50.60 1.60 80.94
CA LEU A 468 -50.97 2.44 82.07
C LEU A 468 -51.90 1.65 83.00
N TYR A 469 -51.46 1.41 84.22
CA TYR A 469 -52.26 0.73 85.24
C TYR A 469 -52.97 1.75 86.12
N LEU A 470 -54.27 1.54 86.32
CA LEU A 470 -55.07 2.32 87.27
C LEU A 470 -55.53 1.38 88.38
N ALA A 471 -55.29 1.76 89.64
CA ALA A 471 -55.74 1.02 90.80
C ALA A 471 -56.38 1.97 91.81
N PRO A 472 -57.57 1.65 92.36
CA PRO A 472 -58.14 2.41 93.48
C PRO A 472 -57.20 2.42 94.67
N ASN A 473 -57.25 3.48 95.46
CA ASN A 473 -56.54 3.51 96.73
C ASN A 473 -57.32 2.66 97.75
N ASP A 474 -56.61 1.83 98.50
CA ASP A 474 -57.22 1.02 99.56
C ASP A 474 -57.81 1.97 100.63
N LEU A 475 -59.04 1.71 101.05
CA LEU A 475 -59.78 2.58 101.97
C LEU A 475 -60.30 1.76 103.15
N THR A 476 -60.01 2.23 104.37
CA THR A 476 -60.47 1.60 105.61
C THR A 476 -61.32 2.58 106.40
N LEU A 477 -62.54 2.17 106.78
CA LEU A 477 -63.50 3.01 107.50
C LEU A 477 -64.02 2.29 108.75
N LEU A 478 -64.47 3.06 109.75
CA LEU A 478 -65.25 2.53 110.87
C LEU A 478 -66.74 2.49 110.51
N SER A 479 -67.46 1.48 111.00
CA SER A 479 -68.90 1.32 110.80
C SER A 479 -69.68 2.59 111.14
N GLY A 480 -70.58 3.01 110.23
CA GLY A 480 -71.38 4.24 110.35
C GLY A 480 -70.74 5.49 109.73
N SER A 481 -69.50 5.43 109.27
CA SER A 481 -68.84 6.54 108.56
C SER A 481 -69.44 6.72 107.17
N SER A 482 -69.58 7.98 106.72
CA SER A 482 -69.86 8.28 105.31
C SER A 482 -68.68 7.83 104.45
N ILE A 483 -68.94 7.25 103.28
CA ILE A 483 -67.88 6.86 102.33
C ILE A 483 -67.33 8.15 101.68
N PRO A 484 -66.03 8.49 101.88
CA PRO A 484 -65.42 9.61 101.21
C PRO A 484 -65.29 9.35 99.69
N PRO A 485 -65.04 10.40 98.88
CA PRO A 485 -64.76 10.22 97.46
C PRO A 485 -63.66 9.18 97.22
N LEU A 486 -63.95 8.16 96.41
CA LEU A 486 -62.99 7.13 96.08
C LEU A 486 -61.87 7.73 95.24
N THR A 487 -60.63 7.49 95.65
CA THR A 487 -59.43 7.96 94.95
C THR A 487 -58.69 6.79 94.31
N TYR A 488 -57.80 7.09 93.37
CA TYR A 488 -57.00 6.09 92.68
C TYR A 488 -55.60 6.61 92.37
N THR A 489 -54.70 5.67 92.12
CA THR A 489 -53.33 5.97 91.69
C THR A 489 -53.09 5.35 90.32
N ALA A 490 -52.40 6.10 89.46
CA ALA A 490 -51.95 5.65 88.15
C ALA A 490 -50.47 5.24 88.20
N TYR A 491 -50.12 4.13 87.56
CA TYR A 491 -48.76 3.59 87.49
C TYR A 491 -48.37 3.32 86.04
N GLY A 492 -47.10 3.58 85.71
CA GLY A 492 -46.58 3.35 84.36
C GLY A 492 -46.70 4.54 83.43
N LEU A 493 -46.93 5.76 83.96
CA LEU A 493 -46.72 6.99 83.20
C LEU A 493 -45.21 7.14 82.90
N ILE A 494 -44.90 7.44 81.64
CA ILE A 494 -43.55 7.58 81.09
C ILE A 494 -43.32 9.06 80.72
N ASN A 495 -42.06 9.45 80.47
CA ASN A 495 -41.68 10.81 80.04
C ASN A 495 -42.10 11.93 81.00
N GLY A 496 -42.24 11.63 82.30
CA GLY A 496 -42.64 12.60 83.32
C GLY A 496 -44.08 13.09 83.20
N GLU A 497 -44.91 12.39 82.41
CA GLU A 497 -46.32 12.74 82.23
C GLU A 497 -47.12 12.61 83.53
N THR A 498 -48.18 13.41 83.64
CA THR A 498 -49.23 13.23 84.63
C THR A 498 -50.43 12.55 84.01
N LEU A 499 -51.35 12.03 84.84
CA LEU A 499 -52.55 11.40 84.32
C LEU A 499 -53.39 12.35 83.45
N ALA A 500 -53.43 13.63 83.82
CA ALA A 500 -54.17 14.66 83.09
C ALA A 500 -53.57 14.97 81.71
N THR A 501 -52.25 14.79 81.54
CA THR A 501 -51.57 15.02 80.25
C THR A 501 -51.55 13.76 79.37
N ALA A 502 -51.58 12.57 79.97
CA ALA A 502 -51.52 11.29 79.25
C ALA A 502 -52.89 10.74 78.80
N THR A 503 -53.98 11.26 79.35
CA THR A 503 -55.33 10.73 79.13
C THR A 503 -56.38 11.83 78.95
N THR A 504 -57.51 11.47 78.34
CA THR A 504 -58.72 12.30 78.26
C THR A 504 -59.92 11.50 78.77
N GLY A 505 -60.95 12.17 79.31
CA GLY A 505 -62.10 11.51 79.94
C GLY A 505 -61.85 11.19 81.41
N SER A 506 -62.63 10.27 81.99
CA SER A 506 -62.50 9.91 83.40
C SER A 506 -62.79 8.42 83.64
N PRO A 507 -62.05 7.76 84.55
CA PRO A 507 -62.40 6.43 85.00
C PRO A 507 -63.61 6.49 85.94
N SER A 508 -64.29 5.36 86.09
CA SER A 508 -65.40 5.21 87.04
C SER A 508 -64.96 4.33 88.20
N LEU A 509 -65.17 4.81 89.43
CA LEU A 509 -64.98 4.05 90.65
C LEU A 509 -66.33 3.81 91.32
N THR A 510 -66.62 2.55 91.63
CA THR A 510 -67.83 2.18 92.34
C THR A 510 -67.50 1.21 93.45
N THR A 511 -68.22 1.31 94.56
CA THR A 511 -68.24 0.27 95.60
C THR A 511 -69.69 -0.07 95.91
N THR A 512 -69.92 -1.31 96.32
CA THR A 512 -71.23 -1.75 96.83
C THR A 512 -71.41 -1.41 98.31
N ALA A 513 -70.37 -0.95 98.99
CA ALA A 513 -70.48 -0.49 100.37
C ALA A 513 -71.33 0.79 100.46
N THR A 514 -72.10 0.91 101.53
CA THR A 514 -72.86 2.11 101.91
C THR A 514 -72.53 2.48 103.37
N SER A 515 -72.99 3.63 103.86
CA SER A 515 -72.77 4.05 105.26
C SER A 515 -73.41 3.10 106.29
N SER A 516 -74.27 2.17 105.85
CA SER A 516 -74.91 1.12 106.66
C SER A 516 -74.33 -0.28 106.42
N SER A 517 -73.26 -0.42 105.63
CA SER A 517 -72.60 -1.72 105.41
C SER A 517 -71.97 -2.25 106.70
N MET A 518 -72.17 -3.54 106.97
CA MET A 518 -71.57 -4.23 108.12
C MET A 518 -70.04 -4.29 108.01
N PRO A 519 -69.31 -4.54 109.11
CA PRO A 519 -67.87 -4.81 109.03
C PRO A 519 -67.55 -5.94 108.05
N GLY A 520 -66.60 -5.71 107.14
CA GLY A 520 -66.33 -6.61 106.02
C GLY A 520 -65.48 -5.99 104.92
N LYS A 521 -65.16 -6.81 103.90
CA LYS A 521 -64.41 -6.41 102.71
C LYS A 521 -65.36 -6.24 101.53
N TYR A 522 -65.35 -5.06 100.92
CA TYR A 522 -66.19 -4.70 99.78
C TYR A 522 -65.30 -4.34 98.59
N PRO A 523 -65.63 -4.79 97.36
CA PRO A 523 -64.82 -4.44 96.21
C PRO A 523 -64.93 -2.94 95.92
N ILE A 524 -63.80 -2.33 95.59
CA ILE A 524 -63.72 -1.08 94.85
C ILE A 524 -63.43 -1.47 93.41
N ILE A 525 -64.46 -1.39 92.58
CA ILE A 525 -64.39 -1.74 91.17
C ILE A 525 -63.95 -0.50 90.40
N MET A 526 -62.89 -0.66 89.62
CA MET A 526 -62.43 0.36 88.69
C MET A 526 -62.77 -0.05 87.27
N LEU A 527 -63.50 0.83 86.58
CA LEU A 527 -63.79 0.69 85.16
C LEU A 527 -63.15 1.84 84.41
N GLN A 528 -62.61 1.56 83.21
CA GLN A 528 -61.96 2.57 82.37
C GLN A 528 -62.91 3.73 82.02
N GLY A 529 -64.22 3.48 81.93
CA GLY A 529 -65.23 4.52 81.66
C GLY A 529 -64.98 5.22 80.32
N THR A 530 -64.99 6.56 80.34
CA THR A 530 -64.70 7.40 79.16
C THR A 530 -63.21 7.66 78.98
N LEU A 531 -62.35 7.14 79.86
CA LEU A 531 -60.92 7.39 79.81
C LEU A 531 -60.32 6.80 78.52
N ARG A 532 -59.56 7.62 77.79
CA ARG A 532 -58.85 7.26 76.57
C ARG A 532 -57.43 7.80 76.64
N SER A 533 -56.49 7.07 76.05
CA SER A 533 -55.14 7.54 75.85
C SER A 533 -54.70 7.25 74.42
N PRO A 534 -54.03 8.20 73.74
CA PRO A 534 -53.38 7.92 72.46
C PRO A 534 -52.15 7.03 72.64
N ASN A 535 -51.48 7.08 73.80
CA ASN A 535 -50.15 6.49 74.00
C ASN A 535 -50.12 5.28 74.94
N TYR A 536 -51.24 5.00 75.62
CA TYR A 536 -51.32 3.93 76.60
C TYR A 536 -52.48 2.97 76.37
N THR A 537 -52.19 1.67 76.50
CA THR A 537 -53.20 0.66 76.80
C THR A 537 -53.53 0.74 78.28
N ILE A 538 -54.77 1.08 78.62
CA ILE A 538 -55.21 1.29 79.99
C ILE A 538 -55.69 -0.04 80.58
N ILE A 539 -55.11 -0.43 81.73
CA ILE A 539 -55.52 -1.62 82.48
C ILE A 539 -56.04 -1.17 83.85
N CYS A 540 -57.32 -1.45 84.12
CA CYS A 540 -57.94 -1.15 85.41
C CYS A 540 -57.86 -2.37 86.33
N MET A 541 -57.41 -2.15 87.56
CA MET A 541 -57.36 -3.15 88.61
C MET A 541 -58.43 -2.87 89.66
N ASN A 542 -59.00 -3.92 90.25
CA ASN A 542 -59.94 -3.78 91.37
C ASN A 542 -59.19 -3.89 92.70
N ARG A 543 -59.68 -3.17 93.72
CA ARG A 543 -59.14 -3.15 95.09
C ARG A 543 -60.25 -3.33 96.12
N THR A 544 -59.95 -3.22 97.40
CA THR A 544 -60.91 -3.54 98.47
C THR A 544 -61.06 -2.36 99.45
N LEU A 545 -62.31 -2.02 99.75
CA LEU A 545 -62.71 -1.16 100.86
C LEU A 545 -62.99 -2.05 102.07
N THR A 546 -62.38 -1.76 103.23
CA THR A 546 -62.58 -2.52 104.46
C THR A 546 -63.32 -1.70 105.50
N ILE A 547 -64.45 -2.21 106.00
CA ILE A 547 -65.19 -1.60 107.11
C ILE A 547 -64.85 -2.37 108.39
N LEU A 548 -64.39 -1.64 109.41
CA LEU A 548 -64.06 -2.15 110.74
C LEU A 548 -65.22 -1.86 111.72
N SER A 549 -65.36 -2.68 112.76
CA SER A 549 -66.35 -2.46 113.81
C SER A 549 -66.01 -1.23 114.67
N SER A 550 -67.01 -0.40 114.98
CA SER A 550 -66.89 0.72 115.92
C SER A 550 -66.98 0.20 117.36
N SER A 551 -65.90 0.25 118.14
CA SER A 551 -65.98 0.08 119.60
C SER A 551 -66.06 1.44 120.30
N ALA A 552 -67.22 1.71 120.90
CA ALA A 552 -67.42 2.82 121.85
C ALA A 552 -66.85 2.46 123.22
N GLN A 553 -66.33 3.49 123.91
CA GLN A 553 -65.61 3.45 125.19
C GLN A 553 -66.40 2.83 126.36
N GLY A 554 -65.67 2.16 127.26
CA GLY A 554 -66.13 1.75 128.59
C GLY A 554 -64.97 1.46 129.56
N ASN A 555 -64.49 2.54 130.19
CA ASN A 555 -63.84 2.66 131.51
C ASN A 555 -62.67 1.73 131.94
N GLY A 556 -61.49 2.33 132.10
CA GLY A 556 -60.31 1.74 132.76
C GLY A 556 -59.05 2.52 132.43
N GLY A 557 -58.74 3.55 133.22
CA GLY A 557 -57.51 4.34 133.04
C GLY A 557 -56.26 3.52 133.33
N LEU A 558 -55.17 3.76 132.59
CA LEU A 558 -53.78 3.63 133.01
C LEU A 558 -52.84 4.24 131.94
N ASN A 559 -51.95 5.10 132.42
CA ASN A 559 -50.65 5.53 131.89
C ASN A 559 -50.51 5.99 130.43
N GLY A 560 -50.24 7.29 130.29
CA GLY A 560 -49.52 7.86 129.17
C GLY A 560 -48.10 7.29 129.11
N GLY A 561 -47.88 6.41 128.14
CA GLY A 561 -46.58 5.98 127.66
C GLY A 561 -46.69 5.77 126.16
N SER A 562 -45.95 6.54 125.37
CA SER A 562 -45.76 6.29 123.94
C SER A 562 -45.13 4.92 123.71
N PRO A 563 -45.58 4.20 122.67
CA PRO A 563 -44.66 3.43 121.84
C PRO A 563 -45.02 3.57 120.34
N PRO A 564 -44.32 2.93 119.39
CA PRO A 564 -43.34 3.50 118.47
C PRO A 564 -43.89 3.65 117.03
N PRO A 565 -43.11 4.17 116.06
CA PRO A 565 -43.56 4.35 114.68
C PRO A 565 -43.81 3.00 113.97
N VAL A 566 -44.93 2.91 113.26
CA VAL A 566 -45.29 1.77 112.39
C VAL A 566 -44.64 1.94 111.00
N PRO A 567 -44.20 0.86 110.33
CA PRO A 567 -43.26 0.91 109.20
C PRO A 567 -43.91 1.30 107.87
N VAL A 568 -43.11 1.97 107.03
CA VAL A 568 -43.34 2.17 105.60
C VAL A 568 -43.29 0.81 104.91
N HIS A 569 -44.46 0.29 104.52
CA HIS A 569 -44.52 -0.91 103.67
C HIS A 569 -44.03 -0.58 102.26
N GLY A 570 -43.08 -1.41 101.81
CA GLY A 570 -42.38 -1.29 100.56
C GLY A 570 -43.23 -1.47 99.31
N LYS A 571 -42.65 -0.99 98.22
CA LYS A 571 -43.03 -1.18 96.83
C LYS A 571 -43.45 -2.63 96.55
N PRO A 572 -44.54 -2.88 95.79
CA PRO A 572 -44.78 -4.20 95.23
C PRO A 572 -43.61 -4.60 94.32
N LEU A 573 -43.06 -5.77 94.58
CA LEU A 573 -42.10 -6.45 93.72
C LEU A 573 -42.74 -6.72 92.34
N LEU A 574 -42.05 -6.28 91.30
CA LEU A 574 -42.27 -6.74 89.93
C LEU A 574 -41.94 -8.25 89.85
N PRO A 575 -42.75 -9.08 89.19
CA PRO A 575 -42.33 -10.42 88.84
C PRO A 575 -41.29 -10.35 87.72
N HIS A 576 -40.05 -10.72 88.05
CA HIS A 576 -39.09 -11.20 87.06
C HIS A 576 -39.48 -12.63 86.67
N THR A 577 -39.70 -12.86 85.38
CA THR A 577 -39.62 -14.20 84.78
C THR A 577 -38.53 -14.20 83.71
N GLY A 578 -37.49 -14.98 83.99
CA GLY A 578 -36.78 -15.88 83.06
C GLY A 578 -36.22 -15.34 81.75
N GLY A 579 -34.91 -15.14 81.72
CA GLY A 579 -34.10 -15.09 80.50
C GLY A 579 -32.62 -15.20 80.85
N ALA A 580 -31.98 -16.29 80.43
CA ALA A 580 -30.71 -16.79 80.93
C ALA A 580 -29.46 -15.92 80.63
N VAL A 581 -28.52 -16.04 81.56
CA VAL A 581 -27.06 -15.82 81.52
C VAL A 581 -26.36 -16.03 80.16
N ASN A 582 -25.44 -15.12 79.82
CA ASN A 582 -23.97 -15.27 79.93
C ASN A 582 -23.34 -13.91 79.58
N GLU A 583 -22.67 -13.24 80.53
CA GLU A 583 -21.20 -13.08 80.61
C GLU A 583 -20.59 -12.51 79.32
N GLU A 584 -19.90 -11.37 79.28
CA GLU A 584 -18.76 -10.99 80.12
C GLU A 584 -18.44 -9.48 79.97
N LYS A 585 -17.72 -8.92 80.95
CA LYS A 585 -17.38 -7.50 81.12
C LYS A 585 -16.41 -6.98 80.06
N GLY A 586 -16.67 -5.79 79.52
CA GLY A 586 -15.68 -4.95 78.83
C GLY A 586 -15.54 -3.60 79.52
N TYR A 587 -14.39 -3.35 80.15
CA TYR A 587 -13.98 -2.01 80.61
C TYR A 587 -13.35 -1.26 79.44
N ALA A 588 -13.68 0.02 79.28
CA ALA A 588 -13.00 0.95 78.40
C ALA A 588 -11.82 1.61 79.12
N VAL A 589 -10.65 1.68 78.48
CA VAL A 589 -9.61 2.68 78.77
C VAL A 589 -8.96 3.14 77.47
N SER A 590 -8.76 4.45 77.38
CA SER A 590 -8.20 5.22 76.27
C SER A 590 -6.66 5.18 76.18
N SER A 591 -6.18 5.69 75.04
CA SER A 591 -4.89 6.38 74.79
C SER A 591 -3.58 5.57 74.70
N THR A 592 -3.06 5.54 73.46
CA THR A 592 -1.67 5.62 72.93
C THR A 592 -0.56 6.19 73.86
N PRO A 593 0.78 6.13 73.54
CA PRO A 593 1.55 5.32 72.56
C PRO A 593 3.02 4.90 72.98
N PHE A 594 3.73 4.23 72.05
CA PHE A 594 5.20 4.24 71.74
C PHE A 594 6.24 3.40 72.53
N ALA A 595 7.27 3.01 71.75
CA ALA A 595 8.55 2.29 72.01
C ALA A 595 8.46 0.75 72.08
N GLY A 596 9.30 -0.07 71.46
CA GLY A 596 10.60 0.13 70.82
C GLY A 596 11.61 -0.94 71.31
N ILE A 597 12.06 -1.82 70.40
CA ILE A 597 13.32 -2.62 70.41
C ILE A 597 13.40 -3.93 71.25
N THR A 598 13.39 -5.06 70.52
CA THR A 598 14.33 -6.23 70.42
C THR A 598 15.04 -6.75 71.71
N VAL A 599 15.24 -8.05 72.03
CA VAL A 599 15.79 -9.20 71.28
C VAL A 599 15.58 -10.57 72.04
N TRP A 600 15.60 -11.68 71.27
CA TRP A 600 16.07 -13.08 71.57
C TRP A 600 15.00 -14.11 72.02
N ASN A 601 15.01 -15.41 71.65
CA ASN A 601 15.95 -16.31 70.95
C ASN A 601 15.19 -17.62 70.59
N GLY A 602 15.65 -18.40 69.60
CA GLY A 602 15.45 -19.87 69.59
C GLY A 602 14.39 -20.50 68.65
N THR A 603 14.88 -20.98 67.50
CA THR A 603 14.65 -22.30 66.88
C THR A 603 13.25 -22.96 66.84
N GLY A 604 12.74 -23.19 65.62
CA GLY A 604 11.75 -24.25 65.31
C GLY A 604 10.90 -23.96 64.07
N LEU A 605 11.17 -24.63 62.95
CA LEU A 605 10.54 -24.47 61.63
C LEU A 605 9.03 -24.80 61.61
N THR A 606 8.21 -23.90 61.05
CA THR A 606 7.09 -24.25 60.14
C THR A 606 6.96 -23.18 59.05
N THR A 607 6.53 -23.64 57.88
CA THR A 607 6.41 -22.94 56.59
C THR A 607 5.37 -21.82 56.58
N ASP A 608 5.53 -20.91 55.61
CA ASP A 608 4.74 -19.71 55.29
C ASP A 608 4.96 -18.47 56.16
N SER A 609 5.80 -17.57 55.67
CA SER A 609 5.72 -16.13 55.98
C SER A 609 6.38 -15.33 54.85
N ALA A 610 5.56 -14.60 54.10
CA ALA A 610 6.02 -13.58 53.16
C ALA A 610 6.65 -12.42 53.96
N VAL A 611 7.90 -12.08 53.67
CA VAL A 611 8.59 -10.93 54.26
C VAL A 611 8.21 -9.68 53.47
N THR A 612 7.59 -8.71 54.13
CA THR A 612 7.32 -7.37 53.58
C THR A 612 8.37 -6.40 54.14
N LEU A 613 9.06 -5.67 53.27
CA LEU A 613 9.88 -4.52 53.67
C LEU A 613 9.14 -3.25 53.24
N THR A 614 8.83 -2.38 54.20
CA THR A 614 8.22 -1.07 53.98
C THR A 614 9.28 0.03 54.03
N ASP A 615 9.28 0.90 53.01
CA ASP A 615 9.95 2.19 53.02
C ASP A 615 8.89 3.29 53.23
N ASP A 616 9.12 4.17 54.21
CA ASP A 616 8.10 4.99 54.87
C ASP A 616 7.85 6.35 54.18
N ALA A 617 8.09 6.43 52.86
CA ALA A 617 7.95 7.67 52.11
C ALA A 617 7.09 7.58 50.83
N THR A 618 6.67 6.39 50.38
CA THR A 618 5.95 6.25 49.09
C THR A 618 4.80 5.24 49.05
N SER A 619 4.46 4.57 50.17
CA SER A 619 3.30 3.64 50.29
C SER A 619 3.02 2.77 49.04
N THR A 620 4.02 2.07 48.52
CA THR A 620 3.83 1.07 47.46
C THR A 620 4.42 -0.27 47.89
N SER A 621 3.60 -1.33 47.91
CA SER A 621 4.02 -2.70 48.25
C SER A 621 3.93 -3.59 47.01
N TYR A 622 4.99 -4.33 46.69
CA TYR A 622 4.98 -5.40 45.68
C TYR A 622 4.98 -6.76 46.38
N THR A 623 3.98 -7.60 46.06
CA THR A 623 3.91 -8.99 46.50
C THR A 623 4.11 -9.89 45.29
N ALA A 624 5.18 -10.69 45.28
CA ALA A 624 5.38 -11.75 44.29
C ALA A 624 4.98 -13.09 44.93
N THR A 625 4.00 -13.78 44.34
CA THR A 625 3.61 -15.15 44.68
C THR A 625 4.10 -16.09 43.58
N THR A 626 4.84 -17.13 43.93
CA THR A 626 5.21 -18.21 43.01
C THR A 626 4.28 -19.40 43.24
N ASN A 627 3.44 -19.75 42.26
CA ASN A 627 2.74 -21.03 42.23
C ASN A 627 3.65 -22.08 41.61
N SER A 628 3.94 -23.13 42.38
CA SER A 628 4.70 -24.32 41.96
C SER A 628 3.80 -25.55 42.07
N THR A 629 3.37 -26.07 40.92
CA THR A 629 2.90 -27.45 40.75
C THR A 629 3.33 -27.92 39.37
N ASP A 630 4.49 -28.57 39.27
CA ASP A 630 4.60 -29.96 38.79
C ASP A 630 6.06 -30.36 38.55
N ALA A 631 6.40 -31.55 39.05
CA ALA A 631 7.69 -32.19 38.87
C ALA A 631 7.74 -32.93 37.52
N GLY A 632 8.69 -32.54 36.66
CA GLY A 632 8.95 -33.22 35.39
C GLY A 632 10.26 -32.74 34.76
N SER A 633 11.34 -33.46 35.07
CA SER A 633 12.70 -33.45 34.50
C SER A 633 12.90 -32.83 33.09
N LEU A 634 13.88 -31.92 32.93
CA LEU A 634 15.04 -32.03 31.99
C LEU A 634 15.91 -30.74 31.92
N ILE A 635 17.10 -30.82 32.51
CA ILE A 635 18.45 -30.50 31.98
C ILE A 635 18.65 -29.28 31.04
N HIS A 636 19.40 -28.29 31.58
CA HIS A 636 20.39 -27.34 30.99
C HIS A 636 20.01 -26.23 29.97
N GLN A 637 20.08 -25.00 30.52
CA GLN A 637 20.80 -23.78 30.08
C GLN A 637 20.37 -22.92 28.87
N ASN A 638 20.06 -21.67 29.22
CA ASN A 638 20.38 -20.37 28.56
C ASN A 638 19.81 -20.03 27.18
N LYS A 639 18.85 -19.10 27.14
CA LYS A 639 19.10 -17.67 26.76
C LYS A 639 17.84 -16.82 26.90
N PHE A 640 17.98 -15.72 27.64
CA PHE A 640 17.07 -14.58 27.73
C PHE A 640 16.93 -13.87 26.37
N CYS A 641 15.71 -13.51 25.97
CA CYS A 641 15.38 -12.28 25.21
C CYS A 641 13.86 -12.02 25.16
N ASP A 642 13.51 -10.74 25.38
CA ASP A 642 12.33 -9.96 24.98
C ASP A 642 10.90 -10.41 25.37
N GLN A 643 10.26 -9.60 26.23
CA GLN A 643 9.22 -8.63 25.83
C GLN A 643 8.58 -7.97 27.07
N MET A 644 8.58 -6.63 27.12
CA MET A 644 7.48 -5.76 27.60
C MET A 644 8.02 -4.36 27.91
N VAL A 645 7.84 -3.40 26.99
CA VAL A 645 7.38 -2.04 27.36
C VAL A 645 6.63 -1.47 26.15
N SER A 646 5.30 -1.43 26.25
CA SER A 646 4.49 -0.47 25.49
C SER A 646 3.35 -0.01 26.40
N GLY A 647 3.25 1.31 26.58
CA GLY A 647 2.02 1.97 27.00
C GLY A 647 1.98 2.47 28.44
N LEU A 648 2.63 3.60 28.72
CA LEU A 648 2.07 4.60 29.64
C LEU A 648 2.58 6.00 29.27
N MET A 649 1.80 6.66 28.42
CA MET A 649 1.77 8.11 28.28
C MET A 649 0.51 8.60 29.01
N LEU A 650 0.65 9.45 30.03
CA LEU A 650 0.26 10.87 29.97
C LEU A 650 0.47 11.58 31.33
N ASN A 651 0.83 12.87 31.22
CA ASN A 651 1.04 13.92 32.24
C ASN A 651 2.39 13.85 32.95
N ILE A 652 3.29 14.83 32.78
CA ILE A 652 3.11 16.26 33.09
C ILE A 652 3.91 17.13 32.12
N GLN A 653 3.30 18.22 31.67
CA GLN A 653 3.92 19.31 30.93
C GLN A 653 4.20 20.46 31.90
N LYS A 654 5.47 20.74 32.21
CA LYS A 654 6.04 22.10 32.40
C LYS A 654 7.53 22.09 32.79
N SER A 655 8.24 22.98 32.10
CA SER A 655 9.56 23.58 32.37
C SER A 655 10.79 22.66 32.51
N LEU A 656 11.63 22.68 31.48
CA LEU A 656 12.99 23.22 31.63
C LEU A 656 13.54 23.56 30.23
N ASP A 657 13.80 24.84 29.98
CA ASP A 657 14.79 25.28 29.00
C ASP A 657 16.16 24.78 29.46
N VAL A 658 16.95 24.13 28.58
CA VAL A 658 18.38 24.42 28.35
C VAL A 658 18.80 23.80 27.00
N SER A 659 19.17 24.69 26.09
CA SER A 659 20.01 24.54 24.89
C SER A 659 21.13 23.49 24.99
N MET A 660 21.25 22.58 24.00
CA MET A 660 22.54 22.09 23.42
C MET A 660 22.24 21.55 22.00
N HIS A 661 22.55 22.31 20.94
CA HIS A 661 23.74 22.22 20.09
C HIS A 661 23.84 20.93 19.25
N ASP A 662 23.63 21.11 17.94
CA ASP A 662 23.99 20.22 16.85
C ASP A 662 25.50 19.94 16.86
N SER A 663 25.89 18.67 16.74
CA SER A 663 27.15 18.28 16.12
C SER A 663 27.17 16.79 15.79
N ASP A 664 27.45 16.53 14.52
CA ASP A 664 28.13 15.36 13.95
C ASP A 664 27.34 14.09 13.64
N LYS A 665 26.80 14.07 12.40
CA LYS A 665 26.65 12.87 11.57
C LYS A 665 27.88 12.73 10.68
N GLU A 666 28.63 11.63 10.80
CA GLU A 666 29.34 11.04 9.67
C GLU A 666 29.64 9.54 9.87
N ASN A 667 29.31 8.78 8.82
CA ASN A 667 29.86 7.49 8.36
C ASN A 667 29.92 6.26 9.30
N CYS A 668 29.23 5.19 8.87
CA CYS A 668 29.92 3.97 8.43
C CYS A 668 29.07 3.11 7.49
N SER A 669 29.74 2.67 6.44
CA SER A 669 29.31 1.99 5.22
C SER A 669 29.03 0.48 5.40
N GLU A 670 28.13 -0.02 4.55
CA GLU A 670 27.77 -1.42 4.35
C GLU A 670 28.94 -2.28 3.85
N VAL A 671 29.08 -3.49 4.42
CA VAL A 671 29.87 -4.58 3.85
C VAL A 671 28.93 -5.77 3.58
N SER A 672 28.77 -6.09 2.30
CA SER A 672 28.01 -7.24 1.81
C SER A 672 28.76 -8.55 1.99
N GLY A 673 28.20 -9.50 2.73
CA GLY A 673 28.67 -10.89 2.83
C GLY A 673 27.75 -11.85 2.06
N LYS A 674 28.26 -12.46 0.99
CA LYS A 674 27.67 -13.60 0.30
C LYS A 674 27.74 -14.85 1.19
N SER A 675 26.64 -15.58 1.32
CA SER A 675 26.62 -16.97 1.80
C SER A 675 26.11 -17.87 0.69
N ALA A 676 26.94 -18.85 0.33
CA ALA A 676 26.60 -19.98 -0.52
C ALA A 676 26.09 -21.10 0.38
N ASP A 677 24.97 -21.74 0.03
CA ASP A 677 24.57 -22.99 0.67
C ASP A 677 24.19 -24.07 -0.34
N LYS A 678 24.55 -25.28 0.06
CA LYS A 678 24.71 -26.51 -0.71
C LYS A 678 23.36 -27.14 -1.03
N SER A 679 23.11 -27.48 -2.30
CA SER A 679 22.02 -28.37 -2.70
C SER A 679 22.45 -29.83 -2.54
N ASN A 680 21.73 -30.53 -1.67
CA ASN A 680 21.81 -31.97 -1.44
C ASN A 680 21.25 -32.72 -2.66
N LYS A 681 22.02 -33.67 -3.18
CA LYS A 681 21.61 -34.64 -4.21
C LYS A 681 21.00 -35.83 -3.48
N ASP A 682 19.73 -36.11 -3.72
CA ASP A 682 19.22 -37.48 -3.58
C ASP A 682 18.34 -37.84 -4.77
N SER A 683 18.68 -38.99 -5.32
CA SER A 683 18.18 -39.65 -6.51
C SER A 683 16.85 -40.35 -6.25
N THR A 684 15.92 -40.29 -7.22
CA THR A 684 15.01 -41.43 -7.48
C THR A 684 14.56 -41.44 -8.93
N ILE A 685 14.68 -42.64 -9.49
CA ILE A 685 14.39 -43.09 -10.85
C ILE A 685 12.88 -43.32 -11.01
N THR A 686 12.31 -42.98 -12.17
CA THR A 686 11.28 -43.82 -12.81
C THR A 686 11.26 -43.55 -14.33
N GLU A 687 11.44 -44.62 -15.11
CA GLU A 687 11.34 -44.70 -16.57
C GLU A 687 9.88 -44.73 -17.05
N ARG A 688 9.54 -43.94 -18.08
CA ARG A 688 9.11 -44.36 -19.43
C ARG A 688 8.70 -43.17 -20.28
#